data_AF-A0A1I5FPK7-F1
#
_entry.id   AF-A0A1I5FPK7-F1
#
_cell.length_a   1.000
_cell.length_b   1.000
_cell.length_c   1.000
_cell.angle_alpha   90.00
_cell.angle_beta   90.00
_cell.angle_gamma   90.00
#
_symmetry.space_group_name_H-M   'P 1'
#
loop_
_entity.id
_entity.type
_entity.pdbx_description
1 polymer ?
#
loop_
_entity_poly.entity_id
_entity_poly.type
_entity_poly.pdbx_seq_one_letter_code
_entity_poly.pdbx_strand_id
1 'polypeptide(L)'
;MACFGTGISNISEDPTRDVHTIIDNIKFDENAKDKLVLRYSTKTISAWINSTFCPLGNTYTYMDNPGNLSSNKHWALSLTNGSTVGTGYYFKPNEKDLNFRFVENTDEFNNKKTYLELWLNHGISKNASYSYYIFKNLKASEGAGTLRDYMDKNIAATIANTKDVQAAYYKETNTVSANIWTEKGAAVEYSAIDNFTVNSQASVMMRKQAGILEAAIAEPTGMSQGTIEVVIDTNGYEVVAKDENISIDLTTPGKIKLSIDATGKNGETSKVSINTIPPALDGNLSEFSIVKGKSALIPTPEGFEGPVTWTSIFKNVNGQPIKNVGSSKIKEELKPGETDGNRKEGITSTSHIASMEGIAEGGLFSAKEKGTVYVIAEDKNGQKREWKVNIAFTESENLPVVEPQDYKALREKWIGLLVGKNIDKNDPATMAAVEKINSQAQEIWNRYSYKNQPQCGGIPWKDEEGATGNPNIEYQRDAVEFRSAFKNVLVMAKAYQVEHGELYHNREMLEDMIHILDWLTTNCYNPQSETDNWWTWEIGIPKDLTPTLILLSDELTPEQIAEYTEGILFFQPDPFHGGAIGTASTHVEGYRMQYAANRVDNSITAMGLGLLLEDNEQMYLAQLASSSVLEFQKVEDSTLLAKNGFENGFYADGSYIDHQNIPYAGSYGIVVLDGIANVSSVLGNSPWQYDQEKSDILKTILLNTYGIGVYNGLMLDMFRGRAVARNNVTDQTIGWQVINNAILSLDSVEGQEKQELQNYIKNWVSSNSGYLDSLTELNQLSIKQKAQAIINDAKITGNIPAVHQNYPLMDRAVHRTSNWLFGVSMFSERINNTEIMNGENLYGWHQGDGMTYLYNKDFSHYTSGIR
;
A
#
# COMPACT_ATOMS: atom_id res chain seq x y z
N MET A 1 32.88 -13.57 21.11
CA MET A 1 32.40 -14.37 19.95
C MET A 1 31.08 -15.02 20.34
N ALA A 2 30.05 -14.90 19.51
CA ALA A 2 28.80 -15.66 19.67
C ALA A 2 28.90 -16.95 18.85
N CYS A 3 28.46 -18.06 19.43
CA CYS A 3 28.54 -19.39 18.84
C CYS A 3 27.15 -20.00 18.84
N PHE A 4 26.61 -20.25 17.66
CA PHE A 4 25.26 -20.77 17.45
C PHE A 4 25.30 -22.05 16.63
N GLY A 5 24.28 -22.87 16.80
CA GLY A 5 24.01 -24.04 15.98
C GLY A 5 22.60 -24.53 16.23
N THR A 6 21.99 -25.12 15.20
CA THR A 6 20.62 -25.65 15.23
C THR A 6 20.44 -26.62 14.06
N GLY A 7 19.41 -27.46 14.11
CA GLY A 7 19.26 -28.53 13.12
C GLY A 7 20.14 -29.75 13.36
N ILE A 8 20.84 -29.80 14.49
CA ILE A 8 21.84 -30.83 14.80
C ILE A 8 21.13 -32.16 15.02
N SER A 9 21.38 -33.12 14.14
CA SER A 9 20.70 -34.43 14.17
C SER A 9 21.71 -35.55 13.99
N ASN A 10 21.44 -36.71 14.59
CA ASN A 10 22.21 -37.91 14.28
C ASN A 10 21.90 -38.35 12.84
N ILE A 11 22.89 -38.24 11.95
CA ILE A 11 22.81 -38.68 10.53
C ILE A 11 23.56 -39.99 10.28
N SER A 12 24.11 -40.62 11.32
CA SER A 12 24.83 -41.89 11.17
C SER A 12 23.87 -43.06 10.96
N GLU A 13 24.38 -44.16 10.41
CA GLU A 13 23.63 -45.41 10.24
C GLU A 13 23.19 -46.04 11.57
N ASP A 14 23.81 -45.62 12.69
CA ASP A 14 23.51 -46.08 14.03
C ASP A 14 22.69 -45.01 14.79
N PRO A 15 21.35 -45.16 14.86
CA PRO A 15 20.48 -44.18 15.49
C PRO A 15 20.63 -44.15 17.02
N THR A 16 21.48 -45.00 17.61
CA THR A 16 21.72 -45.02 19.07
C THR A 16 22.93 -44.18 19.50
N ARG A 17 23.70 -43.66 18.54
CA ARG A 17 24.87 -42.82 18.85
C ARG A 17 24.47 -41.42 19.30
N ASP A 18 25.15 -40.94 20.32
CA ASP A 18 25.03 -39.57 20.80
C ASP A 18 25.70 -38.59 19.83
N VAL A 19 25.07 -37.41 19.69
CA VAL A 19 25.62 -36.27 18.98
C VAL A 19 26.15 -35.26 19.99
N HIS A 20 27.34 -34.72 19.75
CA HIS A 20 27.94 -33.68 20.59
C HIS A 20 28.52 -32.55 19.76
N THR A 21 28.60 -31.36 20.36
CA THR A 21 29.31 -30.20 19.81
C THR A 21 30.54 -29.93 20.66
N ILE A 22 31.73 -30.07 20.07
CA ILE A 22 32.99 -29.68 20.73
C ILE A 22 33.08 -28.15 20.76
N ILE A 23 33.28 -27.60 21.95
CA ILE A 23 33.40 -26.16 22.21
C ILE A 23 34.84 -25.70 22.13
N ASP A 24 35.77 -26.42 22.77
CA ASP A 24 37.20 -26.08 22.81
C ASP A 24 38.05 -27.32 23.12
N ASN A 25 39.30 -27.30 22.67
CA ASN A 25 40.31 -28.33 22.90
C ASN A 25 41.58 -27.70 23.45
N ILE A 26 41.69 -27.68 24.78
CA ILE A 26 42.73 -26.94 25.50
C ILE A 26 43.92 -27.84 25.71
N LYS A 27 45.06 -27.52 25.08
CA LYS A 27 46.30 -28.30 25.24
C LYS A 27 46.66 -28.42 26.73
N PHE A 28 46.85 -29.65 27.18
CA PHE A 28 47.21 -29.97 28.55
C PHE A 28 48.68 -30.41 28.61
N ASP A 29 49.45 -29.81 29.53
CA ASP A 29 50.84 -30.21 29.81
C ASP A 29 50.86 -31.10 31.06
N GLU A 30 51.32 -32.34 30.90
CA GLU A 30 51.40 -33.33 31.97
C GLU A 30 52.36 -32.95 33.09
N ASN A 31 53.27 -31.98 32.87
CA ASN A 31 54.14 -31.43 33.91
C ASN A 31 53.46 -30.32 34.72
N ALA A 32 52.26 -29.89 34.32
CA ALA A 32 51.47 -28.83 34.96
C ALA A 32 50.23 -29.36 35.70
N LYS A 33 50.34 -30.57 36.28
CA LYS A 33 49.25 -31.36 36.89
C LYS A 33 48.30 -30.59 37.82
N ASP A 34 48.77 -29.50 38.45
CA ASP A 34 48.00 -28.74 39.44
C ASP A 34 47.25 -27.50 38.88
N LYS A 35 47.26 -27.24 37.57
CA LYS A 35 47.17 -25.83 37.11
C LYS A 35 46.20 -25.50 35.96
N LEU A 36 45.27 -26.39 35.65
CA LEU A 36 44.10 -26.08 34.81
C LEU A 36 42.88 -25.92 35.72
N VAL A 37 42.42 -24.68 35.84
CA VAL A 37 41.32 -24.30 36.72
C VAL A 37 40.09 -24.02 35.87
N LEU A 38 39.02 -24.79 36.08
CA LEU A 38 37.67 -24.44 35.64
C LEU A 38 36.96 -23.78 36.82
N ARG A 39 36.71 -22.46 36.71
CA ARG A 39 35.83 -21.76 37.65
C ARG A 39 34.42 -21.73 37.11
N TYR A 40 33.46 -22.13 37.94
CA TYR A 40 32.03 -21.98 37.69
C TYR A 40 31.40 -21.48 39.00
N SER A 41 30.67 -20.36 38.93
CA SER A 41 30.12 -19.72 40.13
C SER A 41 31.21 -19.48 41.20
N THR A 42 30.96 -19.74 42.49
CA THR A 42 31.94 -19.62 43.59
C THR A 42 32.89 -20.82 43.72
N LYS A 43 32.76 -21.86 42.88
CA LYS A 43 33.54 -23.09 42.97
C LYS A 43 34.68 -23.12 41.94
N THR A 44 35.83 -23.65 42.38
CA THR A 44 36.99 -23.93 41.53
C THR A 44 37.13 -25.45 41.47
N ILE A 45 37.04 -26.04 40.27
CA ILE A 45 37.49 -27.42 40.03
C ILE A 45 38.94 -27.35 39.57
N SER A 46 39.83 -27.95 40.36
CA SER A 46 41.12 -28.40 39.86
C SER A 46 40.86 -29.65 39.02
N ALA A 47 41.29 -29.66 37.76
CA ALA A 47 41.05 -30.78 36.86
C ALA A 47 41.77 -32.10 37.27
N TRP A 48 42.46 -32.10 38.42
CA TRP A 48 43.16 -33.23 39.03
C TRP A 48 42.62 -33.49 40.45
N ILE A 49 42.09 -34.69 40.71
CA ILE A 49 41.68 -35.15 42.04
C ILE A 49 42.43 -36.47 42.33
N ASN A 50 43.25 -36.49 43.39
CA ASN A 50 43.88 -37.66 44.03
C ASN A 50 44.37 -38.78 43.09
N SER A 51 45.57 -38.59 42.50
CA SER A 51 46.49 -39.64 42.03
C SER A 51 45.95 -40.76 41.13
N THR A 52 44.74 -40.59 40.59
CA THR A 52 44.12 -41.53 39.66
C THR A 52 43.85 -40.74 38.39
N PHE A 53 44.60 -41.06 37.34
CA PHE A 53 44.33 -40.61 35.99
C PHE A 53 42.84 -40.84 35.69
N CYS A 54 42.06 -39.77 35.47
CA CYS A 54 40.65 -39.93 35.08
C CYS A 54 40.64 -40.59 33.70
N PRO A 55 40.17 -41.84 33.56
CA PRO A 55 40.30 -42.55 32.30
C PRO A 55 39.50 -41.84 31.20
N LEU A 56 40.01 -41.97 29.97
CA LEU A 56 39.26 -41.78 28.74
C LEU A 56 37.86 -42.41 28.91
N GLY A 57 36.79 -41.59 28.94
CA GLY A 57 35.41 -42.09 28.90
C GLY A 57 34.49 -41.67 30.06
N ASN A 58 34.97 -41.08 31.14
CA ASN A 58 34.07 -40.53 32.18
C ASN A 58 33.68 -39.08 31.84
N THR A 59 32.41 -38.89 31.46
CA THR A 59 31.79 -37.58 31.27
C THR A 59 31.43 -36.99 32.63
N TYR A 60 31.97 -35.82 32.98
CA TYR A 60 31.48 -35.03 34.12
C TYR A 60 30.50 -33.98 33.62
N THR A 61 29.25 -34.07 34.06
CA THR A 61 28.24 -33.04 33.78
C THR A 61 28.29 -31.92 34.82
N TYR A 62 27.84 -30.72 34.46
CA TYR A 62 27.66 -29.58 35.38
C TYR A 62 26.83 -29.93 36.64
N MET A 63 26.05 -31.02 36.59
CA MET A 63 25.11 -31.44 37.62
C MET A 63 25.62 -32.57 38.55
N ASP A 64 26.72 -33.26 38.23
CA ASP A 64 27.19 -34.45 38.98
C ASP A 64 27.91 -34.15 40.32
N ASN A 65 27.65 -32.99 40.94
CA ASN A 65 28.14 -32.68 42.28
C ASN A 65 26.96 -32.54 43.26
N PRO A 66 26.74 -33.50 44.20
CA PRO A 66 25.50 -33.67 44.96
C PRO A 66 25.35 -32.67 46.13
N GLY A 67 25.42 -31.38 45.84
CA GLY A 67 25.16 -30.31 46.79
C GLY A 67 24.40 -29.19 46.12
N ASN A 68 23.10 -29.07 46.46
CA ASN A 68 22.18 -28.01 46.05
C ASN A 68 22.88 -26.64 45.91
N LEU A 69 23.00 -26.17 44.66
CA LEU A 69 23.36 -24.79 44.34
C LEU A 69 22.28 -24.19 43.46
N SER A 70 21.25 -23.66 44.10
CA SER A 70 20.27 -22.80 43.47
C SER A 70 20.88 -21.42 43.21
N SER A 71 21.44 -21.18 42.02
CA SER A 71 21.38 -19.85 41.38
C SER A 71 21.73 -19.93 39.89
N ASN A 72 20.74 -19.64 39.03
CA ASN A 72 20.72 -19.23 37.61
C ASN A 72 22.03 -18.72 36.94
N LYS A 73 23.17 -19.44 36.95
CA LYS A 73 24.47 -18.86 36.52
C LYS A 73 25.31 -19.82 35.69
N HIS A 74 25.31 -19.55 34.38
CA HIS A 74 25.73 -20.41 33.27
C HIS A 74 27.04 -19.93 32.62
N TRP A 75 28.19 -20.06 33.30
CA TRP A 75 29.49 -19.67 32.72
C TRP A 75 30.65 -20.50 33.29
N ALA A 76 31.74 -20.58 32.52
CA ALA A 76 33.00 -21.20 32.91
C ALA A 76 34.18 -20.28 32.55
N LEU A 77 35.25 -20.29 33.35
CA LEU A 77 36.54 -19.69 32.99
C LEU A 77 37.60 -20.78 32.99
N SER A 78 38.31 -20.92 31.87
CA SER A 78 39.50 -21.76 31.76
C SER A 78 40.76 -20.92 31.90
N LEU A 79 41.63 -21.29 32.84
CA LEU A 79 42.94 -20.68 33.07
C LEU A 79 44.06 -21.70 32.83
N THR A 80 45.03 -21.35 31.99
CA THR A 80 46.25 -22.12 31.80
C THR A 80 47.30 -21.78 32.87
N ASN A 81 48.25 -22.69 33.10
CA ASN A 81 49.26 -22.63 34.15
C ASN A 81 49.89 -21.23 34.36
N GLY A 82 49.71 -20.68 35.57
CA GLY A 82 50.32 -19.41 36.00
C GLY A 82 49.70 -18.15 35.38
N SER A 83 48.69 -18.30 34.51
CA SER A 83 48.04 -17.18 33.84
C SER A 83 46.98 -16.54 34.74
N THR A 84 46.98 -15.21 34.79
CA THR A 84 45.88 -14.41 35.32
C THR A 84 44.86 -14.06 34.24
N VAL A 85 44.99 -14.63 33.04
CA VAL A 85 44.16 -14.36 31.87
C VAL A 85 43.71 -15.69 31.24
N GLY A 86 42.42 -15.83 30.96
CA GLY A 86 41.82 -17.08 30.50
C GLY A 86 40.80 -16.93 29.38
N THR A 87 40.18 -18.04 29.01
CA THR A 87 39.02 -18.06 28.11
C THR A 87 37.75 -18.26 28.95
N GLY A 88 36.85 -17.28 28.88
CA GLY A 88 35.51 -17.37 29.44
C GLY A 88 34.53 -17.99 28.44
N TYR A 89 33.63 -18.82 28.93
CA TYR A 89 32.53 -19.42 28.19
C TYR A 89 31.25 -19.07 28.93
N TYR A 90 30.25 -18.57 28.20
CA TYR A 90 28.98 -18.16 28.76
C TYR A 90 27.84 -18.84 28.01
N PHE A 91 26.87 -19.39 28.74
CA PHE A 91 25.76 -20.17 28.21
C PHE A 91 24.43 -19.54 28.64
N LYS A 92 23.37 -19.73 27.87
CA LYS A 92 22.06 -19.18 28.22
C LYS A 92 21.38 -19.98 29.33
N PRO A 93 20.39 -19.39 30.02
CA PRO A 93 19.50 -20.16 30.90
C PRO A 93 18.87 -21.35 30.16
N ASN A 94 18.89 -22.53 30.79
CA ASN A 94 18.38 -23.80 30.25
C ASN A 94 19.15 -24.36 29.03
N GLU A 95 20.34 -23.84 28.73
CA GLU A 95 21.26 -24.44 27.75
C GLU A 95 21.75 -25.82 28.24
N LYS A 96 22.19 -26.70 27.31
CA LYS A 96 22.71 -28.04 27.62
C LYS A 96 23.93 -27.99 28.54
N ASP A 97 24.11 -29.04 29.34
CA ASP A 97 25.22 -29.15 30.26
C ASP A 97 26.57 -29.04 29.53
N LEU A 98 27.46 -28.20 30.05
CA LEU A 98 28.86 -28.19 29.66
C LEU A 98 29.55 -29.42 30.24
N ASN A 99 30.16 -30.21 29.37
CA ASN A 99 30.91 -31.41 29.73
C ASN A 99 32.40 -31.19 29.46
N PHE A 100 33.25 -31.91 30.20
CA PHE A 100 34.68 -31.91 29.96
C PHE A 100 35.33 -33.29 30.18
N ARG A 101 36.42 -33.56 29.44
CA ARG A 101 37.18 -34.82 29.47
C ARG A 101 38.59 -34.59 28.97
N PHE A 102 39.51 -35.46 29.35
CA PHE A 102 40.82 -35.51 28.73
C PHE A 102 40.79 -36.43 27.51
N VAL A 103 41.24 -35.90 26.37
CA VAL A 103 41.44 -36.67 25.14
C VAL A 103 42.92 -36.70 24.82
N GLU A 104 43.44 -37.88 24.47
CA GLU A 104 44.80 -38.04 23.97
C GLU A 104 44.73 -38.15 22.45
N ASN A 105 45.46 -37.28 21.77
CA ASN A 105 45.62 -37.36 20.32
C ASN A 105 47.07 -37.71 20.00
N THR A 106 47.25 -38.66 19.08
CA THR A 106 48.57 -39.12 18.66
C THR A 106 48.82 -38.57 17.25
N ASP A 107 49.87 -37.79 17.08
CA ASP A 107 50.25 -37.32 15.75
C ASP A 107 50.92 -38.44 14.92
N GLU A 108 51.15 -38.16 13.63
CA GLU A 108 51.73 -39.09 12.65
C GLU A 108 53.14 -39.60 13.05
N PHE A 109 53.77 -38.95 14.03
CA PHE A 109 55.09 -39.29 14.57
C PHE A 109 55.03 -39.99 15.94
N ASN A 110 53.85 -40.48 16.33
CA ASN A 110 53.61 -41.14 17.61
C ASN A 110 53.79 -40.23 18.84
N ASN A 111 53.77 -38.89 18.68
CA ASN A 111 53.76 -38.00 19.83
C ASN A 111 52.35 -37.89 20.40
N LYS A 112 52.20 -38.33 21.65
CA LYS A 112 50.97 -38.19 22.42
C LYS A 112 50.83 -36.75 22.93
N LYS A 113 49.68 -36.14 22.64
CA LYS A 113 49.29 -34.83 23.17
C LYS A 113 47.96 -34.98 23.88
N THR A 114 47.93 -34.57 25.14
CA THR A 114 46.73 -34.58 25.96
C THR A 114 46.04 -33.23 25.87
N TYR A 115 44.71 -33.23 25.73
CA TYR A 115 43.88 -32.03 25.67
C TYR A 115 42.72 -32.15 26.66
N LEU A 116 42.34 -31.05 27.30
CA LEU A 116 41.03 -30.93 27.92
C LEU A 116 40.02 -30.51 26.84
N GLU A 117 39.13 -31.43 26.49
CA GLU A 117 38.03 -31.18 25.58
C GLU A 117 36.81 -30.70 26.36
N LEU A 118 36.19 -29.61 25.89
CA LEU A 118 34.91 -29.10 26.37
C LEU A 118 33.84 -29.38 25.30
N TRP A 119 32.68 -29.91 25.67
CA TRP A 119 31.60 -30.16 24.70
C TRP A 119 30.19 -30.03 25.30
N LEU A 120 29.21 -29.85 24.41
CA LEU A 120 27.78 -29.95 24.71
C LEU A 120 27.27 -31.31 24.24
N ASN A 121 26.64 -32.07 25.13
CA ASN A 121 26.00 -33.33 24.76
C ASN A 121 24.56 -33.09 24.32
N HIS A 122 24.23 -33.47 23.09
CA HIS A 122 22.86 -33.40 22.55
C HIS A 122 22.11 -34.73 22.71
N GLY A 123 22.79 -35.81 23.08
CA GLY A 123 22.23 -37.16 23.14
C GLY A 123 21.84 -37.68 21.75
N ILE A 124 20.85 -38.56 21.70
CA ILE A 124 20.23 -39.09 20.48
C ILE A 124 19.22 -38.07 19.89
N SER A 125 19.67 -36.84 19.66
CA SER A 125 18.76 -35.76 19.24
C SER A 125 18.43 -35.80 17.75
N LYS A 126 17.20 -35.42 17.44
CA LYS A 126 16.78 -34.90 16.14
C LYS A 126 16.53 -33.42 16.31
N ASN A 127 17.23 -32.58 15.56
CA ASN A 127 17.06 -31.12 15.56
C ASN A 127 17.49 -30.40 16.86
N ALA A 128 18.60 -30.81 17.48
CA ALA A 128 19.21 -30.08 18.58
C ALA A 128 19.74 -28.70 18.15
N SER A 129 19.93 -27.83 19.13
CA SER A 129 20.51 -26.50 18.99
C SER A 129 21.44 -26.19 20.16
N TYR A 130 22.40 -25.29 19.93
CA TYR A 130 23.20 -24.68 20.99
C TYR A 130 23.33 -23.16 20.81
N SER A 131 23.58 -22.47 21.92
CA SER A 131 23.95 -21.06 21.96
C SER A 131 24.90 -20.77 23.12
N TYR A 132 26.13 -20.36 22.82
CA TYR A 132 27.10 -19.94 23.83
C TYR A 132 28.00 -18.80 23.32
N TYR A 133 28.74 -18.20 24.23
CA TYR A 133 29.64 -17.08 23.94
C TYR A 133 31.04 -17.36 24.48
N ILE A 134 32.04 -17.03 23.68
CA ILE A 134 33.46 -17.14 24.06
C ILE A 134 34.03 -15.73 24.27
N PHE A 135 34.67 -15.54 25.42
CA PHE A 135 35.43 -14.35 25.81
C PHE A 135 36.90 -14.72 25.91
N LYS A 136 37.72 -14.26 24.96
CA LYS A 136 39.17 -14.46 25.01
C LYS A 136 39.83 -13.35 25.84
N ASN A 137 41.01 -13.66 26.38
CA ASN A 137 41.81 -12.72 27.17
C ASN A 137 41.10 -12.15 28.42
N LEU A 138 40.26 -12.96 29.05
CA LEU A 138 39.49 -12.54 30.21
C LEU A 138 40.37 -12.57 31.47
N LYS A 139 40.58 -11.42 32.11
CA LYS A 139 41.37 -11.32 33.35
C LYS A 139 40.63 -11.99 34.50
N ALA A 140 41.31 -12.89 35.19
CA ALA A 140 40.82 -13.52 36.41
C ALA A 140 40.69 -12.46 37.51
N SER A 141 39.47 -12.03 37.81
CA SER A 141 39.17 -11.18 38.96
C SER A 141 39.15 -12.00 40.27
N GLU A 142 39.41 -11.34 41.40
CA GLU A 142 39.32 -11.97 42.73
C GLU A 142 37.87 -12.40 43.06
N GLY A 143 36.87 -11.73 42.48
CA GLY A 143 35.45 -12.06 42.65
C GLY A 143 34.81 -12.72 41.42
N ALA A 144 34.20 -13.89 41.60
CA ALA A 144 33.45 -14.60 40.56
C ALA A 144 32.18 -13.85 40.09
N GLY A 145 31.60 -13.01 40.94
CA GLY A 145 30.47 -12.14 40.59
C GLY A 145 30.85 -11.11 39.52
N THR A 146 32.00 -10.45 39.69
CA THR A 146 32.50 -9.41 38.77
C THR A 146 32.75 -9.96 37.36
N LEU A 147 33.34 -11.16 37.28
CA LEU A 147 33.61 -11.81 35.99
C LEU A 147 32.32 -12.16 35.25
N ARG A 148 31.33 -12.69 35.98
CA ARG A 148 30.01 -12.99 35.44
C ARG A 148 29.33 -11.71 34.95
N ASP A 149 29.27 -10.67 35.78
CA ASP A 149 28.60 -9.42 35.43
C ASP A 149 29.27 -8.74 34.22
N TYR A 150 30.59 -8.92 34.06
CA TYR A 150 31.29 -8.50 32.86
C TYR A 150 30.82 -9.29 31.63
N MET A 151 30.79 -10.62 31.68
CA MET A 151 30.31 -11.43 30.55
C MET A 151 28.84 -11.15 30.22
N ASP A 152 27.96 -11.11 31.24
CA ASP A 152 26.54 -10.78 31.12
C ASP A 152 26.32 -9.44 30.39
N LYS A 153 27.12 -8.42 30.70
CA LYS A 153 26.99 -7.09 30.09
C LYS A 153 27.49 -7.02 28.65
N ASN A 154 28.34 -7.97 28.24
CA ASN A 154 29.08 -7.96 26.98
C ASN A 154 28.71 -9.11 26.03
N ILE A 155 27.64 -9.86 26.29
CA ILE A 155 27.09 -10.81 25.29
C ILE A 155 26.40 -10.05 24.14
N ALA A 156 26.46 -10.63 22.96
CA ALA A 156 25.68 -10.17 21.82
C ALA A 156 24.22 -10.66 21.93
N ALA A 157 23.25 -9.83 21.56
CA ALA A 157 21.85 -10.23 21.46
C ALA A 157 21.70 -11.23 20.30
N THR A 158 20.99 -12.33 20.52
CA THR A 158 20.67 -13.26 19.42
C THR A 158 19.52 -12.69 18.60
N ILE A 159 19.73 -12.55 17.30
CA ILE A 159 18.69 -12.17 16.33
C ILE A 159 17.98 -13.44 15.85
N ALA A 160 18.76 -14.41 15.37
CA ALA A 160 18.24 -15.67 14.85
C ALA A 160 19.18 -16.84 15.19
N ASN A 161 18.60 -18.02 15.43
CA ASN A 161 19.32 -19.29 15.51
C ASN A 161 18.42 -20.38 14.89
N THR A 162 18.23 -20.32 13.57
CA THR A 162 17.43 -21.24 12.76
C THR A 162 18.34 -22.02 11.79
N LYS A 163 17.81 -23.07 11.15
CA LYS A 163 18.59 -23.85 10.16
C LYS A 163 19.04 -22.99 8.99
N ASP A 164 18.29 -21.95 8.67
CA ASP A 164 18.54 -21.07 7.54
C ASP A 164 19.46 -19.91 7.91
N VAL A 165 19.36 -19.38 9.14
CA VAL A 165 20.09 -18.18 9.58
C VAL A 165 20.55 -18.33 11.03
N GLN A 166 21.83 -18.02 11.27
CA GLN A 166 22.28 -17.66 12.62
C GLN A 166 22.86 -16.25 12.63
N ALA A 167 22.30 -15.40 13.48
CA ALA A 167 22.63 -13.98 13.54
C ALA A 167 22.67 -13.43 14.96
N ALA A 168 23.59 -12.51 15.22
CA ALA A 168 23.73 -11.81 16.49
C ALA A 168 24.02 -10.32 16.29
N TYR A 169 23.58 -9.51 17.26
CA TYR A 169 23.84 -8.08 17.35
C TYR A 169 24.73 -7.75 18.55
N TYR A 170 25.81 -7.00 18.32
CA TYR A 170 26.69 -6.49 19.35
C TYR A 170 26.54 -4.97 19.48
N LYS A 171 25.95 -4.55 20.61
CA LYS A 171 25.55 -3.16 20.87
C LYS A 171 26.70 -2.14 20.91
N GLU A 172 27.87 -2.55 21.41
CA GLU A 172 28.99 -1.61 21.64
C GLU A 172 29.59 -1.08 20.34
N THR A 173 29.53 -1.88 19.27
CA THR A 173 29.99 -1.50 17.93
C THR A 173 28.84 -1.30 16.96
N ASN A 174 27.59 -1.39 17.43
CA ASN A 174 26.38 -1.37 16.62
C ASN A 174 26.54 -2.28 15.38
N THR A 175 26.75 -3.58 15.60
CA THR A 175 27.12 -4.53 14.53
C THR A 175 26.24 -5.77 14.55
N VAL A 176 25.68 -6.12 13.39
CA VAL A 176 25.07 -7.43 13.13
C VAL A 176 26.08 -8.33 12.43
N SER A 177 26.13 -9.59 12.83
CA SER A 177 26.84 -10.66 12.12
C SER A 177 25.87 -11.79 11.86
N ALA A 178 25.80 -12.27 10.62
CA ALA A 178 24.86 -13.29 10.18
C ALA A 178 25.53 -14.29 9.24
N ASN A 179 25.26 -15.58 9.47
CA ASN A 179 25.55 -16.65 8.53
C ASN A 179 24.23 -17.16 7.95
N ILE A 180 24.14 -17.17 6.62
CA ILE A 180 23.01 -17.64 5.84
C ILE A 180 23.41 -19.00 5.24
N TRP A 181 22.65 -20.04 5.57
CA TRP A 181 22.99 -21.43 5.25
C TRP A 181 22.19 -22.01 4.10
N THR A 182 21.16 -21.32 3.63
CA THR A 182 20.24 -21.82 2.61
C THR A 182 20.62 -21.29 1.23
N GLU A 183 20.56 -22.16 0.21
CA GLU A 183 20.93 -21.82 -1.18
C GLU A 183 20.04 -20.73 -1.79
N LYS A 184 18.76 -20.67 -1.37
CA LYS A 184 17.82 -19.62 -1.78
C LYS A 184 17.97 -18.30 -1.01
N GLY A 185 18.91 -18.24 -0.07
CA GLY A 185 19.11 -17.08 0.79
C GLY A 185 18.04 -16.90 1.87
N ALA A 186 18.19 -15.84 2.66
CA ALA A 186 17.30 -15.55 3.79
C ALA A 186 17.33 -14.06 4.18
N ALA A 187 16.31 -13.65 4.93
CA ALA A 187 16.22 -12.33 5.55
C ALA A 187 16.75 -12.33 6.99
N VAL A 188 17.31 -11.20 7.41
CA VAL A 188 17.74 -10.91 8.78
C VAL A 188 17.03 -9.64 9.24
N GLU A 189 16.17 -9.79 10.24
CA GLU A 189 15.34 -8.70 10.75
C GLU A 189 15.90 -8.15 12.06
N TYR A 190 16.47 -6.95 12.01
CA TYR A 190 16.94 -6.23 13.18
C TYR A 190 17.01 -4.71 12.92
N SER A 191 15.96 -3.99 13.30
CA SER A 191 15.76 -2.58 12.94
C SER A 191 16.87 -1.61 13.38
N ALA A 192 17.69 -1.94 14.38
CA ALA A 192 18.77 -1.06 14.82
C ALA A 192 19.89 -0.86 13.78
N ILE A 193 20.03 -1.78 12.82
CA ILE A 193 21.04 -1.76 11.74
C ILE A 193 20.38 -1.80 10.34
N ASP A 194 19.06 -1.63 10.30
CA ASP A 194 18.22 -1.89 9.12
C ASP A 194 18.14 -3.38 8.77
N ASN A 195 16.96 -3.83 8.30
CA ASN A 195 16.77 -5.22 7.88
C ASN A 195 17.52 -5.47 6.57
N PHE A 196 17.92 -6.71 6.31
CA PHE A 196 18.50 -7.07 5.02
C PHE A 196 18.15 -8.48 4.57
N THR A 197 18.15 -8.68 3.26
CA THR A 197 17.92 -9.98 2.61
C THR A 197 19.12 -10.35 1.74
N VAL A 198 19.51 -11.61 1.77
CA VAL A 198 20.53 -12.18 0.89
C VAL A 198 19.88 -13.25 0.01
N ASN A 199 20.26 -13.35 -1.25
CA ASN A 199 19.68 -14.31 -2.21
C ASN A 199 20.32 -15.71 -2.20
N SER A 200 21.36 -15.93 -1.39
CA SER A 200 22.18 -17.13 -1.40
C SER A 200 22.89 -17.38 -0.07
N GLN A 201 23.66 -18.47 0.03
CA GLN A 201 24.53 -18.74 1.17
C GLN A 201 25.61 -17.66 1.27
N ALA A 202 25.75 -17.05 2.45
CA ALA A 202 26.72 -15.99 2.67
C ALA A 202 27.04 -15.81 4.16
N SER A 203 28.20 -15.22 4.44
CA SER A 203 28.52 -14.62 5.73
C SER A 203 28.48 -13.11 5.58
N VAL A 204 27.64 -12.43 6.37
CA VAL A 204 27.41 -10.98 6.32
C VAL A 204 27.72 -10.37 7.68
N MET A 205 28.50 -9.30 7.70
CA MET A 205 28.61 -8.39 8.84
C MET A 205 28.18 -6.99 8.40
N MET A 206 27.29 -6.37 9.18
CA MET A 206 26.82 -5.01 8.94
C MET A 206 27.00 -4.17 10.18
N ARG A 207 27.49 -2.94 10.02
CA ARG A 207 27.74 -1.98 11.09
C ARG A 207 27.21 -0.61 10.68
N LYS A 208 26.55 0.10 11.60
CA LYS A 208 26.07 1.47 11.37
C LYS A 208 26.67 2.41 12.39
N GLN A 209 27.44 3.41 11.96
CA GLN A 209 28.10 4.36 12.85
C GLN A 209 28.15 5.74 12.20
N ALA A 210 27.69 6.77 12.92
CA ALA A 210 27.74 8.17 12.49
C ALA A 210 27.18 8.37 11.05
N GLY A 211 26.04 7.76 10.75
CA GLY A 211 25.42 7.84 9.43
C GLY A 211 26.09 7.02 8.33
N ILE A 212 27.13 6.24 8.63
CA ILE A 212 27.78 5.35 7.67
C ILE A 212 27.33 3.92 7.94
N LEU A 213 26.79 3.26 6.92
CA LEU A 213 26.54 1.84 6.88
C LEU A 213 27.72 1.14 6.22
N GLU A 214 28.33 0.20 6.93
CA GLU A 214 29.40 -0.65 6.42
C GLU A 214 28.92 -2.09 6.35
N ALA A 215 29.17 -2.74 5.21
CA ALA A 215 28.86 -4.15 5.02
C ALA A 215 30.10 -4.92 4.56
N ALA A 216 30.28 -6.12 5.10
CA ALA A 216 31.32 -7.07 4.74
C ALA A 216 30.65 -8.41 4.43
N ILE A 217 30.81 -8.88 3.19
CA ILE A 217 30.11 -10.03 2.63
C ILE A 217 31.12 -11.04 2.11
N ALA A 218 30.93 -12.32 2.41
CA ALA A 218 31.75 -13.41 1.89
C ALA A 218 30.88 -14.61 1.50
N GLU A 219 31.37 -15.39 0.53
CA GLU A 219 30.84 -16.70 0.15
C GLU A 219 31.72 -17.78 0.80
N PRO A 220 31.38 -18.28 1.99
CA PRO A 220 32.30 -19.10 2.76
C PRO A 220 32.42 -20.55 2.26
N THR A 221 31.56 -21.02 1.35
CA THR A 221 31.58 -22.42 0.90
C THR A 221 32.70 -22.70 -0.09
N GLY A 222 33.15 -21.69 -0.85
CA GLY A 222 34.13 -21.86 -1.92
C GLY A 222 33.59 -22.67 -3.10
N MET A 223 32.29 -22.93 -3.14
CA MET A 223 31.61 -23.73 -4.15
C MET A 223 30.74 -22.87 -5.08
N SER A 224 30.34 -21.68 -4.65
CA SER A 224 29.50 -20.78 -5.45
C SER A 224 30.36 -19.77 -6.21
N GLN A 225 30.18 -19.72 -7.54
CA GLN A 225 30.91 -18.81 -8.46
C GLN A 225 29.96 -17.79 -9.11
N GLY A 226 28.91 -17.38 -8.40
CA GLY A 226 27.91 -16.44 -8.91
C GLY A 226 27.91 -15.10 -8.18
N THR A 227 26.87 -14.31 -8.45
CA THR A 227 26.63 -13.03 -7.77
C THR A 227 25.79 -13.23 -6.51
N ILE A 228 26.26 -12.68 -5.39
CA ILE A 228 25.48 -12.56 -4.15
C ILE A 228 24.75 -11.22 -4.21
N GLU A 229 23.42 -11.24 -4.14
CA GLU A 229 22.59 -10.05 -4.02
C GLU A 229 22.23 -9.82 -2.56
N VAL A 230 22.49 -8.60 -2.07
CA VAL A 230 22.08 -8.14 -0.73
C VAL A 230 21.21 -6.91 -0.88
N VAL A 231 20.00 -6.96 -0.31
CA VAL A 231 19.07 -5.83 -0.26
C VAL A 231 18.93 -5.37 1.17
N ILE A 232 19.23 -4.11 1.45
CA ILE A 232 19.18 -3.50 2.79
C ILE A 232 18.05 -2.47 2.82
N ASP A 233 17.25 -2.50 3.87
CA ASP A 233 16.03 -1.70 4.02
C ASP A 233 16.31 -0.29 4.56
N THR A 234 17.15 0.46 3.84
CA THR A 234 17.52 1.85 4.17
C THR A 234 17.92 2.63 2.92
N ASN A 235 17.98 3.96 3.01
CA ASN A 235 18.51 4.79 1.92
C ASN A 235 20.03 4.89 2.02
N GLY A 236 20.71 4.78 0.88
CA GLY A 236 22.10 5.18 0.71
C GLY A 236 22.19 6.37 -0.23
N TYR A 237 23.06 7.31 0.07
CA TYR A 237 23.19 8.57 -0.67
C TYR A 237 24.54 8.72 -1.36
N GLU A 238 25.60 8.21 -0.74
CA GLU A 238 26.95 8.32 -1.25
C GLU A 238 27.73 7.04 -0.94
N VAL A 239 28.43 6.51 -1.94
CA VAL A 239 29.37 5.41 -1.73
C VAL A 239 30.68 6.00 -1.22
N VAL A 240 31.00 5.74 0.04
CA VAL A 240 32.24 6.20 0.68
C VAL A 240 33.42 5.36 0.21
N ALA A 241 33.26 4.04 0.18
CA ALA A 241 34.26 3.10 -0.30
C ALA A 241 33.60 1.77 -0.72
N LYS A 242 34.18 1.08 -1.70
CA LYS A 242 33.78 -0.28 -2.08
C LYS A 242 34.95 -1.04 -2.70
N ASP A 243 34.92 -2.36 -2.58
CA ASP A 243 35.80 -3.22 -3.37
C ASP A 243 35.36 -3.26 -4.86
N GLU A 244 36.28 -3.62 -5.76
CA GLU A 244 36.04 -3.59 -7.22
C GLU A 244 34.94 -4.56 -7.67
N ASN A 245 34.76 -5.68 -6.96
CA ASN A 245 33.78 -6.72 -7.30
C ASN A 245 32.35 -6.45 -6.78
N ILE A 246 32.09 -5.26 -6.24
CA ILE A 246 30.77 -4.85 -5.76
C ILE A 246 30.16 -3.82 -6.71
N SER A 247 28.95 -4.09 -7.19
CA SER A 247 28.06 -3.09 -7.82
C SER A 247 26.98 -2.65 -6.82
N ILE A 248 26.57 -1.40 -6.89
CA ILE A 248 25.65 -0.79 -5.91
C ILE A 248 24.57 -0.03 -6.65
N ASP A 249 23.31 -0.27 -6.30
CA ASP A 249 22.16 0.55 -6.71
C ASP A 249 21.58 1.26 -5.48
N LEU A 250 21.68 2.60 -5.51
CA LEU A 250 21.15 3.54 -4.52
C LEU A 250 19.92 4.30 -5.03
N THR A 251 19.43 3.99 -6.24
CA THR A 251 18.34 4.72 -6.90
C THR A 251 16.97 4.28 -6.40
N THR A 252 16.86 3.05 -5.88
CA THR A 252 15.61 2.51 -5.34
C THR A 252 15.29 3.15 -3.98
N PRO A 253 14.18 3.90 -3.82
CA PRO A 253 13.83 4.52 -2.54
C PRO A 253 13.69 3.50 -1.40
N GLY A 254 14.25 3.83 -0.25
CA GLY A 254 14.24 3.01 0.96
C GLY A 254 15.07 1.72 0.87
N LYS A 255 15.86 1.53 -0.20
CA LYS A 255 16.67 0.32 -0.41
C LYS A 255 18.10 0.66 -0.84
N ILE A 256 19.06 -0.10 -0.31
CA ILE A 256 20.40 -0.24 -0.89
C ILE A 256 20.48 -1.65 -1.48
N LYS A 257 20.78 -1.78 -2.77
CA LYS A 257 21.02 -3.07 -3.40
C LYS A 257 22.51 -3.23 -3.70
N LEU A 258 23.09 -4.32 -3.24
CA LEU A 258 24.48 -4.69 -3.46
C LEU A 258 24.53 -5.98 -4.29
N SER A 259 25.30 -5.96 -5.36
CA SER A 259 25.59 -7.13 -6.20
C SER A 259 27.08 -7.45 -6.10
N ILE A 260 27.43 -8.56 -5.43
CA ILE A 260 28.80 -8.95 -5.15
C ILE A 260 29.19 -10.12 -6.06
N ASP A 261 30.17 -9.91 -6.94
CA ASP A 261 30.76 -11.01 -7.72
C ASP A 261 31.71 -11.83 -6.84
N ALA A 262 31.28 -13.05 -6.50
CA ALA A 262 32.05 -13.99 -5.67
C ALA A 262 32.94 -14.92 -6.50
N THR A 263 32.96 -14.79 -7.84
CA THR A 263 33.71 -15.69 -8.74
C THR A 263 35.20 -15.68 -8.42
N GLY A 264 35.75 -16.85 -8.11
CA GLY A 264 37.18 -17.02 -7.82
C GLY A 264 37.65 -16.42 -6.48
N LYS A 265 36.72 -15.93 -5.64
CA LYS A 265 37.03 -15.31 -4.34
C LYS A 265 37.36 -16.31 -3.24
N ASN A 266 36.89 -17.56 -3.34
CA ASN A 266 37.18 -18.64 -2.39
C ASN A 266 37.03 -18.23 -0.91
N GLY A 267 35.94 -17.53 -0.57
CA GLY A 267 35.70 -17.03 0.79
C GLY A 267 36.33 -15.69 1.15
N GLU A 268 37.00 -15.01 0.22
CA GLU A 268 37.48 -13.64 0.43
C GLU A 268 36.31 -12.68 0.73
N THR A 269 36.50 -11.79 1.70
CA THR A 269 35.50 -10.80 2.12
C THR A 269 35.52 -9.59 1.20
N SER A 270 34.35 -9.22 0.70
CA SER A 270 34.11 -7.99 -0.08
C SER A 270 33.47 -6.94 0.83
N LYS A 271 33.98 -5.71 0.81
CA LYS A 271 33.58 -4.63 1.74
C LYS A 271 33.03 -3.42 1.01
N VAL A 272 32.06 -2.76 1.65
CA VAL A 272 31.45 -1.52 1.19
C VAL A 272 31.09 -0.63 2.38
N SER A 273 31.20 0.68 2.18
CA SER A 273 30.80 1.74 3.12
C SER A 273 29.95 2.77 2.38
N ILE A 274 28.77 3.08 2.92
CA ILE A 274 27.75 3.92 2.28
C ILE A 274 27.24 4.93 3.30
N ASN A 275 27.16 6.20 2.91
CA ASN A 275 26.53 7.23 3.70
C ASN A 275 25.00 7.09 3.62
N THR A 276 24.36 6.90 4.76
CA THR A 276 22.89 6.82 4.91
C THR A 276 22.27 8.13 5.35
N ILE A 277 23.07 9.19 5.53
CA ILE A 277 22.59 10.55 5.77
C ILE A 277 22.64 11.32 4.44
N PRO A 278 21.53 11.93 4.00
CA PRO A 278 21.52 12.76 2.81
C PRO A 278 22.42 13.99 2.98
N PRO A 279 22.95 14.54 1.87
CA PRO A 279 23.54 15.87 1.89
C PRO A 279 22.57 16.89 2.50
N ALA A 280 23.10 17.84 3.26
CA ALA A 280 22.30 18.92 3.81
C ALA A 280 21.68 19.76 2.68
N LEU A 281 20.39 20.06 2.80
CA LEU A 281 19.70 21.00 1.92
C LEU A 281 20.28 22.40 2.05
N ASP A 282 20.00 23.26 1.07
CA ASP A 282 20.26 24.68 1.20
C ASP A 282 19.45 25.25 2.38
N GLY A 283 20.19 25.75 3.37
CA GLY A 283 19.65 26.34 4.58
C GLY A 283 18.85 27.61 4.36
N ASN A 284 18.63 28.11 3.13
CA ASN A 284 17.74 29.24 2.84
C ASN A 284 16.36 28.86 2.31
N LEU A 285 16.14 27.58 1.98
CA LEU A 285 14.84 27.12 1.48
C LEU A 285 13.73 27.40 2.52
N SER A 286 12.56 27.82 2.03
CA SER A 286 11.30 27.86 2.78
C SER A 286 10.36 26.72 2.37
N GLU A 287 10.64 26.09 1.23
CA GLU A 287 9.93 24.91 0.75
C GLU A 287 10.87 23.99 -0.06
N PHE A 288 10.57 22.70 -0.09
CA PHE A 288 11.24 21.75 -0.96
C PHE A 288 10.34 20.54 -1.27
N SER A 289 10.67 19.82 -2.34
CA SER A 289 10.01 18.58 -2.73
C SER A 289 10.93 17.39 -2.53
N ILE A 290 10.36 16.24 -2.15
CA ILE A 290 11.08 14.98 -1.96
C ILE A 290 10.19 13.81 -2.37
N VAL A 291 10.77 12.77 -2.98
CA VAL A 291 10.00 11.57 -3.34
C VAL A 291 9.80 10.66 -2.13
N LYS A 292 8.62 10.05 -2.01
CA LYS A 292 8.31 9.10 -0.94
C LYS A 292 9.35 7.98 -0.86
N GLY A 293 9.67 7.55 0.35
CA GLY A 293 10.74 6.60 0.64
C GLY A 293 12.13 7.22 0.73
N LYS A 294 12.34 8.50 0.37
CA LYS A 294 13.61 9.22 0.56
C LYS A 294 13.62 10.05 1.84
N SER A 295 14.83 10.40 2.29
CA SER A 295 15.06 11.35 3.40
C SER A 295 15.83 12.59 2.94
N ALA A 296 15.66 13.70 3.66
CA ALA A 296 16.39 14.96 3.49
C ALA A 296 16.96 15.44 4.83
N LEU A 297 18.13 16.07 4.78
CA LEU A 297 18.76 16.69 5.95
C LEU A 297 18.53 18.20 5.90
N ILE A 298 17.76 18.71 6.84
CA ILE A 298 17.50 20.14 7.00
C ILE A 298 18.54 20.67 8.00
N PRO A 299 19.44 21.58 7.59
CA PRO A 299 20.46 22.10 8.50
C PRO A 299 19.82 22.89 9.63
N THR A 300 20.44 22.84 10.82
CA THR A 300 20.06 23.71 11.93
C THR A 300 20.14 25.18 11.50
N PRO A 301 19.09 25.99 11.70
CA PRO A 301 19.11 27.38 11.24
C PRO A 301 20.20 28.20 11.92
N GLU A 302 20.78 29.13 11.18
CA GLU A 302 21.79 30.04 11.72
C GLU A 302 21.22 30.85 12.90
N GLY A 303 21.96 30.91 14.00
CA GLY A 303 21.58 31.63 15.21
C GLY A 303 20.74 30.84 16.23
N PHE A 304 20.29 29.62 15.90
CA PHE A 304 19.53 28.79 16.86
C PHE A 304 20.43 28.27 17.98
N GLU A 305 19.92 28.26 19.21
CA GLU A 305 20.63 27.68 20.35
C GLU A 305 20.09 26.29 20.73
N GLY A 306 20.99 25.31 20.78
CA GLY A 306 20.63 23.93 21.13
C GLY A 306 20.17 23.75 22.58
N PRO A 307 19.29 22.76 22.87
CA PRO A 307 18.74 21.77 21.92
C PRO A 307 17.63 22.34 21.03
N VAL A 308 17.59 21.89 19.77
CA VAL A 308 16.53 22.24 18.80
C VAL A 308 15.54 21.08 18.72
N THR A 309 14.26 21.39 18.88
CA THR A 309 13.15 20.46 18.72
C THR A 309 12.67 20.50 17.27
N TRP A 310 12.54 19.34 16.65
CA TRP A 310 12.04 19.21 15.28
C TRP A 310 10.69 18.50 15.30
N THR A 311 9.70 19.10 14.63
CA THR A 311 8.34 18.55 14.53
C THR A 311 7.86 18.62 13.08
N SER A 312 6.87 17.79 12.74
CA SER A 312 6.11 17.95 11.50
C SER A 312 4.61 18.02 11.83
N ILE A 313 3.90 18.89 11.14
CA ILE A 313 2.47 19.14 11.36
C ILE A 313 1.74 19.32 10.02
N PHE A 314 0.42 19.12 10.03
CA PHE A 314 -0.47 19.72 9.04
C PHE A 314 -0.91 21.11 9.53
N LYS A 315 -1.23 22.00 8.60
CA LYS A 315 -1.71 23.35 8.90
C LYS A 315 -3.06 23.61 8.27
N ASN A 316 -3.89 24.38 8.99
CA ASN A 316 -5.06 25.00 8.39
C ASN A 316 -4.67 26.27 7.62
N VAL A 317 -5.65 26.88 6.94
CA VAL A 317 -5.47 28.12 6.17
C VAL A 317 -4.90 29.29 7.00
N ASN A 318 -5.10 29.29 8.33
CA ASN A 318 -4.57 30.30 9.26
C ASN A 318 -3.17 29.96 9.79
N GLY A 319 -2.54 28.89 9.27
CA GLY A 319 -1.22 28.44 9.69
C GLY A 319 -1.16 27.71 11.04
N GLN A 320 -2.32 27.38 11.62
CA GLN A 320 -2.40 26.66 12.90
C GLN A 320 -2.40 25.14 12.70
N PRO A 321 -1.89 24.36 13.68
CA PRO A 321 -1.92 22.91 13.60
C PRO A 321 -3.34 22.34 13.51
N ILE A 322 -3.53 21.32 12.67
CA ILE A 322 -4.78 20.57 12.55
C ILE A 322 -4.98 19.67 13.77
N LYS A 323 -6.23 19.50 14.22
CA LYS A 323 -6.55 18.73 15.45
C LYS A 323 -7.18 17.38 15.15
N ASN A 324 -7.12 16.50 16.14
CA ASN A 324 -7.84 15.23 16.12
C ASN A 324 -9.35 15.46 16.16
N VAL A 325 -10.07 14.65 15.37
CA VAL A 325 -11.53 14.62 15.35
C VAL A 325 -12.04 13.30 15.90
N GLY A 326 -13.25 13.30 16.44
CA GLY A 326 -13.97 12.08 16.75
C GLY A 326 -14.26 11.27 15.49
N SER A 327 -14.52 9.98 15.64
CA SER A 327 -14.75 9.07 14.51
C SER A 327 -15.97 8.17 14.63
N SER A 328 -16.59 8.11 15.81
CA SER A 328 -17.74 7.28 16.10
C SER A 328 -18.92 8.12 16.54
N LYS A 329 -18.90 8.65 17.77
CA LYS A 329 -20.01 9.43 18.33
C LYS A 329 -19.85 10.92 18.10
N ILE A 330 -18.62 11.39 18.12
CA ILE A 330 -18.27 12.79 17.85
C ILE A 330 -17.77 12.83 16.41
N LYS A 331 -18.26 13.77 15.62
CA LYS A 331 -17.90 13.94 14.20
C LYS A 331 -17.39 15.37 13.97
N GLU A 332 -16.54 15.83 14.87
CA GLU A 332 -15.92 17.15 14.89
C GLU A 332 -14.62 17.11 15.72
N GLU A 333 -13.89 18.23 15.81
CA GLU A 333 -12.70 18.35 16.65
C GLU A 333 -13.00 18.01 18.11
N LEU A 334 -12.16 17.15 18.71
CA LEU A 334 -12.29 16.78 20.12
C LEU A 334 -11.88 17.96 21.01
N LYS A 335 -12.74 18.32 21.95
CA LYS A 335 -12.49 19.38 22.94
C LYS A 335 -11.60 18.88 24.08
N PRO A 336 -10.97 19.77 24.87
CA PRO A 336 -10.09 19.37 25.95
C PRO A 336 -10.74 18.36 26.91
N GLY A 337 -10.12 17.19 27.05
CA GLY A 337 -10.61 16.09 27.88
C GLY A 337 -11.58 15.11 27.18
N GLU A 338 -11.99 15.38 25.94
CA GLU A 338 -12.84 14.47 25.17
C GLU A 338 -12.05 13.30 24.58
N THR A 339 -12.75 12.17 24.46
CA THR A 339 -12.29 10.97 23.78
C THR A 339 -13.45 10.39 22.97
N ASP A 340 -13.14 9.78 21.84
CA ASP A 340 -14.12 9.07 21.02
C ASP A 340 -13.48 7.84 20.38
N GLY A 341 -13.88 6.66 20.86
CA GLY A 341 -13.19 5.40 20.57
C GLY A 341 -11.74 5.45 21.05
N ASN A 342 -10.78 5.21 20.14
CA ASN A 342 -9.35 5.23 20.43
C ASN A 342 -8.72 6.63 20.30
N ARG A 343 -9.52 7.66 19.99
CA ARG A 343 -9.04 9.03 19.76
C ARG A 343 -9.24 9.91 20.98
N LYS A 344 -8.34 10.88 21.14
CA LYS A 344 -8.36 11.89 22.18
C LYS A 344 -7.99 13.25 21.59
N GLU A 345 -8.38 14.31 22.30
CA GLU A 345 -7.95 15.68 21.97
C GLU A 345 -6.42 15.79 21.81
N GLY A 346 -6.02 16.64 20.87
CA GLY A 346 -4.62 16.89 20.51
C GLY A 346 -4.43 17.25 19.04
N ILE A 347 -3.18 17.50 18.66
CA ILE A 347 -2.77 17.76 17.27
C ILE A 347 -2.71 16.43 16.51
N THR A 348 -3.20 16.41 15.28
CA THR A 348 -3.11 15.21 14.42
C THR A 348 -1.65 14.89 14.10
N SER A 349 -1.33 13.60 14.06
CA SER A 349 0.01 13.15 13.71
C SER A 349 0.20 13.15 12.20
N THR A 350 1.40 13.54 11.75
CA THR A 350 1.89 13.39 10.37
C THR A 350 2.64 12.08 10.16
N SER A 351 2.77 11.23 11.18
CA SER A 351 3.71 10.10 11.20
C SER A 351 3.50 9.04 10.12
N HIS A 352 2.31 8.98 9.50
CA HIS A 352 2.01 8.16 8.33
C HIS A 352 2.52 8.76 7.02
N ILE A 353 2.57 10.09 6.91
CA ILE A 353 3.10 10.81 5.74
C ILE A 353 4.61 11.01 5.84
N ALA A 354 5.11 11.40 7.02
CA ALA A 354 6.52 11.69 7.23
C ALA A 354 6.95 11.53 8.70
N SER A 355 8.24 11.36 8.93
CA SER A 355 8.83 11.44 10.27
C SER A 355 9.98 12.42 10.31
N MET A 356 10.23 12.95 11.51
CA MET A 356 11.27 13.95 11.75
C MET A 356 12.11 13.55 12.96
N GLU A 357 13.43 13.56 12.79
CA GLU A 357 14.40 13.22 13.84
C GLU A 357 15.47 14.32 13.95
N GLY A 358 15.80 14.75 15.16
CA GLY A 358 16.94 15.65 15.39
C GLY A 358 18.24 14.86 15.51
N ILE A 359 19.21 15.15 14.64
CA ILE A 359 20.56 14.58 14.66
C ILE A 359 21.61 15.68 14.87
N ALA A 360 22.89 15.31 14.98
CA ALA A 360 23.96 16.28 15.26
C ALA A 360 24.11 17.34 14.15
N GLU A 361 23.83 16.94 12.91
CA GLU A 361 23.96 17.73 11.68
C GLU A 361 22.73 18.60 11.39
N GLY A 362 21.61 18.38 12.08
CA GLY A 362 20.34 19.08 11.83
C GLY A 362 19.12 18.21 12.03
N GLY A 363 18.06 18.48 11.26
CA GLY A 363 16.82 17.73 11.26
C GLY A 363 16.76 16.74 10.09
N LEU A 364 16.73 15.44 10.39
CA LEU A 364 16.54 14.38 9.40
C LEU A 364 15.05 14.15 9.15
N PHE A 365 14.58 14.59 7.99
CA PHE A 365 13.22 14.38 7.50
C PHE A 365 13.15 13.10 6.68
N SER A 366 12.19 12.22 6.94
CA SER A 366 11.95 11.00 6.13
C SER A 366 10.54 11.01 5.57
N ALA A 367 10.45 11.00 4.23
CA ALA A 367 9.20 10.95 3.49
C ALA A 367 8.69 9.51 3.40
N LYS A 368 7.46 9.25 3.81
CA LYS A 368 6.87 7.90 3.81
C LYS A 368 5.83 7.74 2.72
N GLU A 369 4.87 8.66 2.66
CA GLU A 369 3.77 8.63 1.69
C GLU A 369 3.54 10.01 1.06
N LYS A 370 2.88 10.04 -0.11
CA LYS A 370 2.56 11.29 -0.82
C LYS A 370 1.68 12.19 0.06
N GLY A 371 2.00 13.48 0.07
CA GLY A 371 1.25 14.49 0.81
C GLY A 371 2.09 15.73 1.07
N THR A 372 1.52 16.67 1.81
CA THR A 372 2.21 17.91 2.19
C THR A 372 2.22 18.05 3.71
N VAL A 373 3.38 18.37 4.27
CA VAL A 373 3.56 18.61 5.71
C VAL A 373 4.41 19.87 5.92
N TYR A 374 4.31 20.46 7.10
CA TYR A 374 5.17 21.56 7.53
C TYR A 374 6.13 21.08 8.59
N VAL A 375 7.43 21.26 8.36
CA VAL A 375 8.48 20.95 9.33
C VAL A 375 8.81 22.21 10.12
N ILE A 376 8.86 22.09 11.45
CA ILE A 376 9.17 23.21 12.35
C ILE A 376 10.37 22.85 13.21
N ALA A 377 11.40 23.70 13.17
CA ALA A 377 12.49 23.74 14.13
C ALA A 377 12.18 24.78 15.19
N GLU A 378 12.29 24.42 16.47
CA GLU A 378 12.15 25.33 17.61
C GLU A 378 13.36 25.19 18.53
N ASP A 379 14.08 26.28 18.75
CA ASP A 379 15.22 26.30 19.67
C ASP A 379 14.78 26.40 21.15
N LYS A 380 15.72 26.29 22.09
CA LYS A 380 15.39 26.36 23.53
C LYS A 380 14.82 27.72 23.98
N ASN A 381 15.00 28.77 23.18
CA ASN A 381 14.54 30.13 23.45
C ASN A 381 13.17 30.43 22.79
N GLY A 382 12.60 29.45 22.07
CA GLY A 382 11.33 29.56 21.36
C GLY A 382 11.44 30.19 19.97
N GLN A 383 12.66 30.37 19.43
CA GLN A 383 12.86 30.81 18.05
C GLN A 383 12.42 29.70 17.08
N LYS A 384 11.58 30.04 16.09
CA LYS A 384 10.99 29.08 15.14
C LYS A 384 11.44 29.33 13.72
N ARG A 385 11.64 28.23 12.99
CA ARG A 385 11.78 28.23 11.54
C ARG A 385 10.98 27.09 10.94
N GLU A 386 10.40 27.34 9.77
CA GLU A 386 9.50 26.42 9.11
C GLU A 386 9.87 26.17 7.66
N TRP A 387 9.54 24.97 7.19
CA TRP A 387 9.63 24.55 5.79
C TRP A 387 8.33 23.84 5.37
N LYS A 388 7.77 24.22 4.22
CA LYS A 388 6.72 23.44 3.54
C LYS A 388 7.38 22.30 2.76
N VAL A 389 6.96 21.07 3.00
CA VAL A 389 7.53 19.88 2.33
C VAL A 389 6.45 19.20 1.51
N ASN A 390 6.67 19.13 0.20
CA ASN A 390 5.79 18.39 -0.72
C ASN A 390 6.41 17.03 -1.01
N ILE A 391 5.70 15.96 -0.65
CA ILE A 391 6.15 14.60 -0.89
C ILE A 391 5.53 14.09 -2.18
N ALA A 392 6.36 13.84 -3.19
CA ALA A 392 5.97 13.26 -4.46
C ALA A 392 5.84 11.72 -4.34
N PHE A 393 4.99 11.13 -5.16
CA PHE A 393 4.81 9.67 -5.23
C PHE A 393 5.96 8.98 -5.98
N THR A 394 6.49 9.62 -7.03
CA THR A 394 7.58 9.08 -7.86
C THR A 394 8.47 10.19 -8.38
N GLU A 395 9.65 9.82 -8.89
CA GLU A 395 10.54 10.75 -9.57
C GLU A 395 9.92 11.24 -10.88
N SER A 396 10.19 12.49 -11.24
CA SER A 396 9.65 13.11 -12.46
C SER A 396 10.10 12.40 -13.74
N GLU A 397 11.25 11.73 -13.72
CA GLU A 397 11.77 10.92 -14.83
C GLU A 397 10.95 9.65 -15.11
N ASN A 398 10.15 9.18 -14.14
CA ASN A 398 9.26 8.03 -14.31
C ASN A 398 7.89 8.44 -14.88
N LEU A 399 7.63 9.75 -15.03
CA LEU A 399 6.36 10.25 -15.53
C LEU A 399 6.36 10.29 -17.08
N PRO A 400 5.18 10.19 -17.72
CA PRO A 400 5.06 10.36 -19.16
C PRO A 400 5.58 11.72 -19.64
N VAL A 401 6.14 11.75 -20.84
CA VAL A 401 6.50 13.02 -21.50
C VAL A 401 5.23 13.65 -22.08
N VAL A 402 4.96 14.91 -21.71
CA VAL A 402 3.68 15.59 -21.94
C VAL A 402 3.92 17.05 -22.32
N GLU A 403 2.98 17.63 -23.05
CA GLU A 403 2.95 19.04 -23.46
C GLU A 403 1.68 19.73 -22.95
N PRO A 404 1.65 21.08 -22.80
CA PRO A 404 0.45 21.81 -22.37
C PRO A 404 -0.83 21.51 -23.18
N GLN A 405 -0.67 21.18 -24.47
CA GLN A 405 -1.77 20.83 -25.36
C GLN A 405 -2.44 19.50 -24.99
N ASP A 406 -1.72 18.57 -24.34
CA ASP A 406 -2.28 17.29 -23.90
C ASP A 406 -3.33 17.51 -22.81
N TYR A 407 -3.02 18.35 -21.81
CA TYR A 407 -3.97 18.72 -20.76
C TYR A 407 -5.20 19.42 -21.34
N LYS A 408 -4.99 20.39 -22.25
CA LYS A 408 -6.08 21.10 -22.91
C LYS A 408 -7.01 20.14 -23.68
N ALA A 409 -6.45 19.24 -24.47
CA ALA A 409 -7.23 18.26 -25.23
C ALA A 409 -8.09 17.37 -24.32
N LEU A 410 -7.55 16.96 -23.17
CA LEU A 410 -8.27 16.16 -22.19
C LEU A 410 -9.33 16.95 -21.42
N ARG A 411 -9.08 18.22 -21.06
CA ARG A 411 -10.12 19.14 -20.51
C ARG A 411 -11.28 19.25 -21.48
N GLU A 412 -11.01 19.53 -22.76
CA GLU A 412 -12.04 19.61 -23.80
C GLU A 412 -12.80 18.29 -23.97
N LYS A 413 -12.11 17.14 -23.88
CA LYS A 413 -12.75 15.82 -23.97
C LYS A 413 -13.70 15.60 -22.80
N TRP A 414 -13.28 15.96 -21.58
CA TRP A 414 -14.12 15.82 -20.38
C TRP A 414 -15.31 16.80 -20.39
N ILE A 415 -15.12 18.06 -20.80
CA ILE A 415 -16.23 19.00 -21.03
C ILE A 415 -17.28 18.36 -21.96
N GLY A 416 -16.85 17.74 -23.06
CA GLY A 416 -17.75 17.04 -23.98
C GLY A 416 -18.49 15.86 -23.37
N LEU A 417 -17.92 15.16 -22.38
CA LEU A 417 -18.60 14.12 -21.61
C LEU A 417 -19.59 14.69 -20.59
N LEU A 418 -19.40 15.93 -20.12
CA LEU A 418 -20.27 16.57 -19.13
C LEU A 418 -21.49 17.24 -19.75
N VAL A 419 -21.32 17.92 -20.89
CA VAL A 419 -22.39 18.74 -21.52
C VAL A 419 -22.70 18.39 -22.99
N GLY A 420 -21.96 17.44 -23.58
CA GLY A 420 -22.03 17.14 -25.01
C GLY A 420 -21.17 18.08 -25.87
N LYS A 421 -21.02 17.75 -27.16
CA LYS A 421 -20.37 18.61 -28.17
C LYS A 421 -21.19 18.64 -29.44
N ASN A 422 -21.12 19.74 -30.19
CA ASN A 422 -21.81 19.92 -31.47
C ASN A 422 -23.29 19.56 -31.36
N ILE A 423 -24.01 20.23 -30.46
CA ILE A 423 -25.39 19.89 -30.12
C ILE A 423 -26.30 20.07 -31.35
N ASP A 424 -27.05 19.03 -31.74
CA ASP A 424 -27.99 19.15 -32.85
C ASP A 424 -29.25 19.89 -32.39
N LYS A 425 -29.32 21.18 -32.72
CA LYS A 425 -30.48 22.04 -32.45
C LYS A 425 -31.80 21.57 -33.07
N ASN A 426 -31.76 20.61 -34.01
CA ASN A 426 -32.96 20.08 -34.65
C ASN A 426 -33.46 18.78 -34.00
N ASP A 427 -32.72 18.18 -33.06
CA ASP A 427 -33.17 17.03 -32.27
C ASP A 427 -33.97 17.53 -31.05
N PRO A 428 -35.30 17.35 -31.01
CA PRO A 428 -36.14 17.85 -29.93
C PRO A 428 -35.78 17.24 -28.57
N ALA A 429 -35.33 15.98 -28.52
CA ALA A 429 -34.97 15.34 -27.25
C ALA A 429 -33.67 15.92 -26.70
N THR A 430 -32.72 16.24 -27.57
CA THR A 430 -31.46 16.90 -27.19
C THR A 430 -31.74 18.32 -26.71
N MET A 431 -32.56 19.09 -27.41
CA MET A 431 -32.94 20.45 -26.98
C MET A 431 -33.74 20.46 -25.68
N ALA A 432 -34.58 19.46 -25.43
CA ALA A 432 -35.27 19.33 -24.13
C ALA A 432 -34.28 19.16 -22.96
N ALA A 433 -33.15 18.46 -23.15
CA ALA A 433 -32.10 18.35 -22.14
C ALA A 433 -31.40 19.71 -21.88
N VAL A 434 -31.15 20.47 -22.95
CA VAL A 434 -30.58 21.83 -22.89
C VAL A 434 -31.53 22.78 -22.14
N GLU A 435 -32.81 22.78 -22.50
CA GLU A 435 -33.84 23.62 -21.85
C GLU A 435 -34.02 23.25 -20.37
N LYS A 436 -34.00 21.95 -20.04
CA LYS A 436 -34.09 21.45 -18.67
C LYS A 436 -32.94 21.99 -17.80
N ILE A 437 -31.68 21.87 -18.26
CA ILE A 437 -30.55 22.38 -17.46
C ILE A 437 -30.61 23.91 -17.31
N ASN A 438 -31.02 24.63 -18.35
CA ASN A 438 -31.08 26.09 -18.34
C ASN A 438 -32.15 26.57 -17.37
N SER A 439 -33.33 25.93 -17.37
CA SER A 439 -34.41 26.23 -16.43
C SER A 439 -33.96 25.98 -14.98
N GLN A 440 -33.33 24.83 -14.72
CA GLN A 440 -32.80 24.50 -13.39
C GLN A 440 -31.73 25.49 -12.92
N ALA A 441 -30.77 25.83 -13.78
CA ALA A 441 -29.74 26.81 -13.47
C ALA A 441 -30.33 28.21 -13.25
N GLN A 442 -31.32 28.61 -14.04
CA GLN A 442 -31.98 29.90 -13.89
C GLN A 442 -32.74 30.00 -12.56
N GLU A 443 -33.43 28.95 -12.14
CA GLU A 443 -34.09 28.86 -10.83
C GLU A 443 -33.08 28.95 -9.68
N ILE A 444 -31.99 28.19 -9.75
CA ILE A 444 -30.90 28.22 -8.77
C ILE A 444 -30.28 29.63 -8.69
N TRP A 445 -29.93 30.22 -9.84
CA TRP A 445 -29.31 31.54 -9.90
C TRP A 445 -30.25 32.64 -9.39
N ASN A 446 -31.56 32.52 -9.61
CA ASN A 446 -32.54 33.47 -9.06
C ASN A 446 -32.67 33.41 -7.53
N ARG A 447 -32.40 32.25 -6.92
CA ARG A 447 -32.39 32.10 -5.45
C ARG A 447 -31.09 32.57 -4.80
N TYR A 448 -30.01 32.78 -5.58
CA TYR A 448 -28.73 33.23 -5.03
C TYR A 448 -28.88 34.59 -4.33
N SER A 449 -28.51 34.62 -3.04
CA SER A 449 -28.83 35.72 -2.13
C SER A 449 -28.09 37.03 -2.44
N TYR A 450 -26.98 36.95 -3.17
CA TYR A 450 -26.11 38.07 -3.51
C TYR A 450 -26.00 38.26 -5.02
N LYS A 451 -27.04 37.87 -5.77
CA LYS A 451 -27.08 38.02 -7.23
C LYS A 451 -26.72 39.44 -7.67
N ASN A 452 -25.79 39.55 -8.62
CA ASN A 452 -25.29 40.80 -9.18
C ASN A 452 -24.66 41.76 -8.14
N GLN A 453 -24.18 41.23 -7.01
CA GLN A 453 -23.38 41.97 -6.02
C GLN A 453 -21.89 41.78 -6.32
N PRO A 454 -21.00 42.70 -5.88
CA PRO A 454 -19.57 42.59 -6.15
C PRO A 454 -18.85 41.45 -5.42
N GLN A 455 -19.54 40.71 -4.54
CA GLN A 455 -19.01 39.53 -3.83
C GLN A 455 -20.16 38.73 -3.18
N CYS A 456 -19.91 37.45 -2.89
CA CYS A 456 -20.79 36.63 -2.05
C CYS A 456 -20.55 36.96 -0.57
N GLY A 457 -21.50 37.63 0.07
CA GLY A 457 -21.32 38.17 1.44
C GLY A 457 -21.63 37.18 2.58
N GLY A 458 -21.84 35.90 2.28
CA GLY A 458 -22.29 34.89 3.25
C GLY A 458 -22.79 33.63 2.56
N ILE A 459 -23.65 32.85 3.24
CA ILE A 459 -24.22 31.61 2.69
C ILE A 459 -24.95 31.92 1.36
N PRO A 460 -24.55 31.31 0.22
CA PRO A 460 -25.08 31.67 -1.09
C PRO A 460 -26.60 31.51 -1.22
N TRP A 461 -27.14 30.40 -0.73
CA TRP A 461 -28.57 30.07 -0.72
C TRP A 461 -29.05 29.97 0.73
N LYS A 462 -29.54 31.08 1.28
CA LYS A 462 -29.99 31.16 2.69
C LYS A 462 -31.16 30.24 3.01
N ASP A 463 -31.96 29.87 2.00
CA ASP A 463 -33.04 28.89 2.12
C ASP A 463 -32.54 27.45 2.31
N GLU A 464 -31.24 27.18 2.09
CA GLU A 464 -30.62 25.88 2.28
C GLU A 464 -29.90 25.75 3.64
N GLU A 465 -29.77 26.85 4.41
CA GLU A 465 -29.22 26.85 5.78
C GLU A 465 -30.14 26.09 6.75
N GLY A 466 -29.57 25.15 7.50
CA GLY A 466 -30.22 24.20 8.39
C GLY A 466 -31.01 23.09 7.69
N ALA A 467 -30.96 22.96 6.35
CA ALA A 467 -31.83 22.04 5.61
C ALA A 467 -31.37 20.57 5.65
N THR A 468 -30.06 20.34 5.76
CA THR A 468 -29.42 19.02 5.81
C THR A 468 -28.22 19.05 6.76
N GLY A 469 -27.53 17.91 6.94
CA GLY A 469 -26.34 17.84 7.78
C GLY A 469 -26.64 17.65 9.28
N ASN A 470 -25.66 18.02 10.10
CA ASN A 470 -25.67 17.93 11.55
C ASN A 470 -26.01 19.29 12.16
N PRO A 471 -27.18 19.41 12.85
CA PRO A 471 -27.65 20.69 13.39
C PRO A 471 -26.77 21.27 14.52
N ASN A 472 -25.74 20.55 14.97
CA ASN A 472 -24.80 21.02 15.99
C ASN A 472 -23.51 21.59 15.39
N ILE A 473 -23.33 21.51 14.08
CA ILE A 473 -22.17 22.02 13.35
C ILE A 473 -22.63 23.26 12.58
N GLU A 474 -21.84 24.32 12.59
CA GLU A 474 -22.14 25.53 11.81
C GLU A 474 -21.98 25.27 10.30
N TYR A 475 -22.76 25.96 9.47
CA TYR A 475 -22.79 25.75 8.01
C TYR A 475 -21.39 25.71 7.39
N GLN A 476 -20.49 26.62 7.76
CA GLN A 476 -19.13 26.71 7.22
C GLN A 476 -18.28 25.47 7.53
N ARG A 477 -18.64 24.76 8.58
CA ARG A 477 -17.95 23.56 9.04
C ARG A 477 -18.72 22.30 8.67
N ASP A 478 -19.96 22.33 8.18
CA ASP A 478 -20.74 21.14 7.85
C ASP A 478 -20.69 20.81 6.35
N ALA A 479 -19.74 19.96 5.96
CA ALA A 479 -19.59 19.58 4.55
C ALA A 479 -20.82 18.89 3.96
N VAL A 480 -21.61 18.16 4.76
CA VAL A 480 -22.83 17.52 4.25
C VAL A 480 -23.82 18.60 3.83
N GLU A 481 -23.91 19.66 4.62
CA GLU A 481 -24.78 20.80 4.36
C GLU A 481 -24.26 21.68 3.22
N PHE A 482 -23.05 22.23 3.32
CA PHE A 482 -22.55 23.19 2.32
C PHE A 482 -22.25 22.57 0.96
N ARG A 483 -22.17 21.23 0.85
CA ARG A 483 -22.02 20.55 -0.45
C ARG A 483 -23.17 20.85 -1.41
N SER A 484 -24.38 21.16 -0.94
CA SER A 484 -25.49 21.55 -1.82
C SER A 484 -25.11 22.77 -2.69
N ALA A 485 -24.33 23.70 -2.15
CA ALA A 485 -23.88 24.88 -2.86
C ALA A 485 -22.97 24.51 -4.04
N PHE A 486 -22.02 23.59 -3.87
CA PHE A 486 -21.19 23.10 -4.98
C PHE A 486 -22.00 22.40 -6.07
N LYS A 487 -23.04 21.64 -5.71
CA LYS A 487 -23.96 21.03 -6.68
C LYS A 487 -24.72 22.07 -7.48
N ASN A 488 -25.18 23.13 -6.81
CA ASN A 488 -25.87 24.25 -7.46
C ASN A 488 -24.95 24.95 -8.47
N VAL A 489 -23.70 25.24 -8.08
CA VAL A 489 -22.71 25.84 -8.98
C VAL A 489 -22.41 24.91 -10.17
N LEU A 490 -22.32 23.59 -9.96
CA LEU A 490 -22.13 22.63 -11.06
C LEU A 490 -23.28 22.69 -12.08
N VAL A 491 -24.53 22.82 -11.63
CA VAL A 491 -25.70 22.97 -12.52
C VAL A 491 -25.60 24.28 -13.32
N MET A 492 -25.23 25.37 -12.66
CA MET A 492 -25.00 26.67 -13.31
C MET A 492 -23.84 26.60 -14.34
N ALA A 493 -22.72 25.94 -14.00
CA ALA A 493 -21.58 25.77 -14.88
C ALA A 493 -21.91 24.91 -16.11
N LYS A 494 -22.76 23.88 -15.95
CA LYS A 494 -23.28 23.10 -17.08
C LYS A 494 -24.14 23.97 -18.00
N ALA A 495 -25.04 24.79 -17.46
CA ALA A 495 -25.85 25.71 -18.26
C ALA A 495 -25.01 26.81 -18.93
N TYR A 496 -23.92 27.24 -18.29
CA TYR A 496 -22.96 28.19 -18.85
C TYR A 496 -22.24 27.61 -20.07
N GLN A 497 -21.87 26.32 -20.05
CA GLN A 497 -21.11 25.65 -21.12
C GLN A 497 -21.96 24.97 -22.21
N VAL A 498 -23.25 24.74 -21.99
CA VAL A 498 -24.08 24.00 -22.96
C VAL A 498 -24.49 24.88 -24.14
N GLU A 499 -24.08 24.48 -25.35
CA GLU A 499 -24.45 25.18 -26.59
C GLU A 499 -25.97 25.28 -26.76
N HIS A 500 -26.43 26.38 -27.37
CA HIS A 500 -27.86 26.68 -27.65
C HIS A 500 -28.74 26.92 -26.42
N GLY A 501 -28.21 26.85 -25.20
CA GLY A 501 -28.90 27.29 -23.98
C GLY A 501 -29.01 28.81 -23.88
N GLU A 502 -30.04 29.29 -23.16
CA GLU A 502 -30.23 30.72 -22.90
C GLU A 502 -29.14 31.33 -22.00
N LEU A 503 -28.53 30.50 -21.14
CA LEU A 503 -27.46 30.89 -20.21
C LEU A 503 -26.06 30.61 -20.77
N TYR A 504 -25.96 30.17 -22.02
CA TYR A 504 -24.68 29.86 -22.67
C TYR A 504 -23.76 31.10 -22.70
N HIS A 505 -22.59 30.99 -22.09
CA HIS A 505 -21.64 32.09 -21.87
C HIS A 505 -22.23 33.36 -21.22
N ASN A 506 -23.26 33.23 -20.38
CA ASN A 506 -23.81 34.35 -19.64
C ASN A 506 -22.79 34.90 -18.62
N ARG A 507 -22.32 36.14 -18.83
CA ARG A 507 -21.23 36.75 -18.06
C ARG A 507 -21.63 37.12 -16.63
N GLU A 508 -22.86 37.58 -16.40
CA GLU A 508 -23.35 37.90 -15.05
C GLU A 508 -23.40 36.63 -14.18
N MET A 509 -23.88 35.51 -14.74
CA MET A 509 -23.92 34.24 -14.03
C MET A 509 -22.50 33.70 -13.75
N LEU A 510 -21.55 33.89 -14.67
CA LEU A 510 -20.15 33.52 -14.46
C LEU A 510 -19.53 34.30 -13.30
N GLU A 511 -19.70 35.62 -13.27
CA GLU A 511 -19.21 36.48 -12.17
C GLU A 511 -19.78 36.04 -10.82
N ASP A 512 -21.09 35.76 -10.76
CA ASP A 512 -21.72 35.25 -9.54
C ASP A 512 -21.20 33.84 -9.15
N MET A 513 -20.95 32.94 -10.11
CA MET A 513 -20.33 31.64 -9.82
C MET A 513 -18.93 31.80 -9.22
N ILE A 514 -18.11 32.71 -9.74
CA ILE A 514 -16.78 33.02 -9.21
C ILE A 514 -16.90 33.54 -7.78
N HIS A 515 -17.78 34.50 -7.52
CA HIS A 515 -18.01 35.02 -6.17
C HIS A 515 -18.47 33.94 -5.18
N ILE A 516 -19.30 33.00 -5.63
CA ILE A 516 -19.74 31.86 -4.81
C ILE A 516 -18.57 30.92 -4.53
N LEU A 517 -17.76 30.59 -5.54
CA LEU A 517 -16.59 29.73 -5.38
C LEU A 517 -15.59 30.35 -4.41
N ASP A 518 -15.24 31.64 -4.58
CA ASP A 518 -14.37 32.39 -3.66
C ASP A 518 -14.84 32.24 -2.21
N TRP A 519 -16.14 32.45 -1.97
CA TRP A 519 -16.69 32.37 -0.61
C TRP A 519 -16.68 30.93 -0.07
N LEU A 520 -17.07 29.94 -0.89
CA LEU A 520 -17.10 28.53 -0.46
C LEU A 520 -15.71 27.99 -0.19
N THR A 521 -14.71 28.27 -1.02
CA THR A 521 -13.34 27.77 -0.85
C THR A 521 -12.62 28.52 0.25
N THR A 522 -12.88 29.83 0.43
CA THR A 522 -12.32 30.60 1.55
C THR A 522 -12.92 30.19 2.90
N ASN A 523 -14.23 30.02 2.99
CA ASN A 523 -14.92 29.90 4.28
C ASN A 523 -15.33 28.47 4.64
N CYS A 524 -15.54 27.59 3.67
CA CYS A 524 -16.11 26.26 3.90
C CYS A 524 -15.15 25.12 3.56
N TYR A 525 -14.64 25.06 2.33
CA TYR A 525 -13.84 23.94 1.83
C TYR A 525 -12.36 24.31 1.63
N ASN A 526 -11.71 24.68 2.74
CA ASN A 526 -10.27 24.97 2.85
C ASN A 526 -9.57 23.96 3.78
N PRO A 527 -8.21 23.96 3.85
CA PRO A 527 -7.45 23.16 4.80
C PRO A 527 -7.90 23.30 6.25
N GLN A 528 -8.49 22.25 6.82
CA GLN A 528 -9.00 22.19 8.19
C GLN A 528 -9.30 20.73 8.63
N SER A 529 -9.60 20.52 9.91
CA SER A 529 -10.05 19.20 10.40
C SER A 529 -11.45 18.87 9.87
N GLU A 530 -11.70 17.63 9.48
CA GLU A 530 -13.00 17.20 8.96
C GLU A 530 -14.11 17.24 10.02
N THR A 531 -15.33 17.24 9.53
CA THR A 531 -16.56 17.14 10.32
C THR A 531 -17.56 16.24 9.60
N ASP A 532 -18.55 15.78 10.36
CA ASP A 532 -19.62 14.91 9.88
C ASP A 532 -19.05 13.67 9.14
N ASN A 533 -19.23 13.61 7.82
CA ASN A 533 -18.88 12.45 7.01
C ASN A 533 -17.65 12.73 6.13
N TRP A 534 -16.56 12.01 6.41
CA TRP A 534 -15.30 12.01 5.63
C TRP A 534 -15.55 11.88 4.13
N TRP A 535 -16.53 11.06 3.71
CA TRP A 535 -16.79 10.81 2.30
C TRP A 535 -17.16 12.10 1.59
N THR A 536 -17.86 13.01 2.27
CA THR A 536 -18.24 14.29 1.69
C THR A 536 -17.02 15.17 1.43
N TRP A 537 -16.05 15.19 2.35
CA TRP A 537 -14.81 15.95 2.22
C TRP A 537 -13.86 15.36 1.18
N GLU A 538 -13.63 14.05 1.22
CA GLU A 538 -12.62 13.36 0.40
C GLU A 538 -13.13 13.02 -1.01
N ILE A 539 -14.46 12.87 -1.21
CA ILE A 539 -15.06 12.36 -2.46
C ILE A 539 -16.24 13.21 -2.93
N GLY A 540 -17.20 13.48 -2.05
CA GLY A 540 -18.47 14.10 -2.39
C GLY A 540 -18.32 15.49 -3.00
N ILE A 541 -17.62 16.40 -2.32
CA ILE A 541 -17.36 17.76 -2.81
C ILE A 541 -16.45 17.73 -4.05
N PRO A 542 -15.34 16.96 -4.09
CA PRO A 542 -14.56 16.81 -5.32
C PRO A 542 -15.38 16.36 -6.53
N LYS A 543 -16.36 15.46 -6.38
CA LYS A 543 -17.28 15.05 -7.46
C LYS A 543 -18.11 16.19 -8.04
N ASP A 544 -18.34 17.26 -7.28
CA ASP A 544 -19.13 18.40 -7.71
C ASP A 544 -18.23 19.58 -8.14
N LEU A 545 -17.19 19.87 -7.35
CA LEU A 545 -16.27 20.98 -7.56
C LEU A 545 -15.32 20.72 -8.74
N THR A 546 -14.72 19.53 -8.85
CA THR A 546 -13.76 19.25 -9.94
C THR A 546 -14.40 19.39 -11.33
N PRO A 547 -15.58 18.79 -11.63
CA PRO A 547 -16.22 19.02 -12.92
C PRO A 547 -16.66 20.47 -13.14
N THR A 548 -17.02 21.20 -12.08
CA THR A 548 -17.32 22.64 -12.15
C THR A 548 -16.11 23.41 -12.65
N LEU A 549 -14.95 23.18 -12.04
CA LEU A 549 -13.70 23.86 -12.42
C LEU A 549 -13.24 23.47 -13.83
N ILE A 550 -13.45 22.21 -14.25
CA ILE A 550 -13.18 21.78 -15.63
C ILE A 550 -14.08 22.51 -16.63
N LEU A 551 -15.37 22.67 -16.33
CA LEU A 551 -16.30 23.43 -17.16
C LEU A 551 -15.93 24.92 -17.22
N LEU A 552 -15.29 25.47 -16.20
CA LEU A 552 -14.91 26.88 -16.14
C LEU A 552 -13.42 27.12 -16.45
N SER A 553 -12.66 26.09 -16.86
CA SER A 553 -11.19 26.16 -16.89
C SER A 553 -10.62 27.26 -17.79
N ASP A 554 -11.33 27.60 -18.87
CA ASP A 554 -10.90 28.65 -19.81
C ASP A 554 -11.26 30.07 -19.32
N GLU A 555 -12.09 30.19 -18.28
CA GLU A 555 -12.55 31.45 -17.69
C GLU A 555 -11.86 31.78 -16.36
N LEU A 556 -11.14 30.82 -15.76
CA LEU A 556 -10.45 30.98 -14.48
C LEU A 556 -8.96 31.30 -14.67
N THR A 557 -8.39 32.11 -13.79
CA THR A 557 -6.93 32.32 -13.75
C THR A 557 -6.22 31.14 -13.07
N PRO A 558 -4.91 30.93 -13.30
CA PRO A 558 -4.14 29.92 -12.59
C PRO A 558 -4.20 30.07 -11.05
N GLU A 559 -4.26 31.30 -10.56
CA GLU A 559 -4.39 31.59 -9.13
C GLU A 559 -5.74 31.13 -8.57
N GLN A 560 -6.84 31.40 -9.29
CA GLN A 560 -8.17 30.93 -8.90
C GLN A 560 -8.24 29.40 -8.94
N ILE A 561 -7.65 28.76 -9.95
CA ILE A 561 -7.58 27.31 -10.03
C ILE A 561 -6.81 26.74 -8.84
N ALA A 562 -5.65 27.31 -8.49
CA ALA A 562 -4.86 26.88 -7.35
C ALA A 562 -5.62 27.04 -6.03
N GLU A 563 -6.32 28.17 -5.84
CA GLU A 563 -7.14 28.44 -4.65
C GLU A 563 -8.31 27.45 -4.55
N TYR A 564 -9.08 27.26 -5.62
CA TYR A 564 -10.26 26.41 -5.60
C TYR A 564 -9.93 24.92 -5.51
N THR A 565 -8.71 24.52 -5.86
CA THR A 565 -8.23 23.13 -5.74
C THR A 565 -7.46 22.87 -4.44
N GLU A 566 -7.15 23.89 -3.62
CA GLU A 566 -6.35 23.72 -2.40
C GLU A 566 -7.02 22.76 -1.41
N GLY A 567 -8.34 22.91 -1.18
CA GLY A 567 -9.10 22.00 -0.33
C GLY A 567 -9.07 20.57 -0.85
N ILE A 568 -9.25 20.37 -2.16
CA ILE A 568 -9.24 19.05 -2.80
C ILE A 568 -7.86 18.39 -2.59
N LEU A 569 -6.78 19.11 -2.87
CA LEU A 569 -5.41 18.61 -2.72
C LEU A 569 -5.07 18.31 -1.26
N PHE A 570 -5.59 19.08 -0.31
CA PHE A 570 -5.38 18.87 1.12
C PHE A 570 -6.06 17.60 1.65
N PHE A 571 -7.32 17.36 1.28
CA PHE A 571 -8.07 16.19 1.75
C PHE A 571 -7.75 14.92 0.95
N GLN A 572 -7.47 15.04 -0.35
CA GLN A 572 -7.28 13.90 -1.25
C GLN A 572 -6.07 14.07 -2.20
N PRO A 573 -4.84 14.15 -1.66
CA PRO A 573 -3.62 14.30 -2.47
C PRO A 573 -3.18 13.04 -3.22
N ASP A 574 -3.62 11.85 -2.78
CA ASP A 574 -3.21 10.55 -3.32
C ASP A 574 -4.44 9.66 -3.55
N PRO A 575 -4.75 9.22 -4.78
CA PRO A 575 -5.92 8.38 -5.05
C PRO A 575 -5.87 6.97 -4.46
N PHE A 576 -4.70 6.49 -4.02
CA PHE A 576 -4.58 5.20 -3.33
C PHE A 576 -5.02 5.24 -1.87
N HIS A 577 -5.05 6.41 -1.25
CA HIS A 577 -5.30 6.55 0.18
C HIS A 577 -6.38 7.59 0.49
N GLY A 578 -7.22 7.31 1.48
CA GLY A 578 -8.13 8.27 2.10
C GLY A 578 -7.59 8.74 3.44
N GLY A 579 -8.14 9.84 3.97
CA GLY A 579 -7.78 10.38 5.27
C GLY A 579 -6.32 10.85 5.35
N ALA A 580 -5.85 11.56 4.32
CA ALA A 580 -4.46 12.06 4.23
C ALA A 580 -4.01 12.84 5.49
N ILE A 581 -4.96 13.49 6.17
CA ILE A 581 -4.76 14.25 7.41
C ILE A 581 -4.83 13.40 8.70
N GLY A 582 -4.81 12.06 8.57
CA GLY A 582 -4.72 11.12 9.69
C GLY A 582 -5.95 11.16 10.60
N THR A 583 -5.74 11.37 11.89
CA THR A 583 -6.81 11.41 12.90
C THR A 583 -7.64 12.69 12.87
N ALA A 584 -7.35 13.62 11.97
CA ALA A 584 -8.21 14.74 11.63
C ALA A 584 -9.30 14.41 10.59
N SER A 585 -9.27 13.19 10.02
CA SER A 585 -10.36 12.64 9.21
C SER A 585 -11.40 11.97 10.09
N THR A 586 -12.69 12.11 9.80
CA THR A 586 -13.79 11.51 10.59
C THR A 586 -14.00 10.01 10.31
N HIS A 587 -13.27 9.43 9.36
CA HIS A 587 -13.22 7.97 9.16
C HIS A 587 -12.50 7.30 10.33
N VAL A 588 -12.99 6.17 10.84
CA VAL A 588 -12.45 5.50 12.04
C VAL A 588 -10.95 5.17 11.97
N GLU A 589 -10.49 4.71 10.81
CA GLU A 589 -9.08 4.39 10.57
C GLU A 589 -8.19 5.63 10.33
N GLY A 590 -8.79 6.78 10.02
CA GLY A 590 -8.03 7.93 9.50
C GLY A 590 -7.40 7.58 8.15
N TYR A 591 -6.07 7.59 8.09
CA TYR A 591 -5.30 7.25 6.90
C TYR A 591 -5.45 5.77 6.54
N ARG A 592 -5.89 5.47 5.31
CA ARG A 592 -6.24 4.10 4.90
C ARG A 592 -6.12 3.90 3.39
N MET A 593 -5.90 2.66 2.97
CA MET A 593 -5.97 2.28 1.55
C MET A 593 -7.41 2.37 1.03
N GLN A 594 -7.57 2.92 -0.17
CA GLN A 594 -8.82 2.92 -0.92
C GLN A 594 -8.86 1.72 -1.86
N TYR A 595 -10.04 1.09 -1.95
CA TYR A 595 -10.28 -0.10 -2.76
C TYR A 595 -11.46 0.11 -3.70
N ALA A 596 -11.49 -0.66 -4.80
CA ALA A 596 -12.60 -0.75 -5.74
C ALA A 596 -13.19 0.62 -6.12
N ALA A 597 -14.49 0.84 -5.86
CA ALA A 597 -15.20 2.06 -6.24
C ALA A 597 -14.56 3.35 -5.68
N ASN A 598 -14.13 3.35 -4.41
CA ASN A 598 -13.50 4.53 -3.81
C ASN A 598 -12.17 4.86 -4.50
N ARG A 599 -11.38 3.84 -4.88
CA ARG A 599 -10.11 4.07 -5.60
C ARG A 599 -10.38 4.76 -6.94
N VAL A 600 -11.43 4.35 -7.65
CA VAL A 600 -11.75 4.93 -8.95
C VAL A 600 -12.36 6.33 -8.81
N ASP A 601 -13.22 6.56 -7.82
CA ASP A 601 -13.73 7.89 -7.50
C ASP A 601 -12.59 8.88 -7.23
N ASN A 602 -11.62 8.47 -6.41
CA ASN A 602 -10.47 9.31 -6.08
C ASN A 602 -9.52 9.48 -7.27
N SER A 603 -9.51 8.52 -8.21
CA SER A 603 -8.75 8.66 -9.47
C SER A 603 -9.35 9.72 -10.40
N ILE A 604 -10.68 9.88 -10.41
CA ILE A 604 -11.34 10.98 -11.15
C ILE A 604 -10.95 12.33 -10.53
N THR A 605 -10.89 12.42 -9.19
CA THR A 605 -10.40 13.60 -8.49
C THR A 605 -8.94 13.91 -8.85
N ALA A 606 -8.05 12.92 -8.79
CA ALA A 606 -6.65 13.08 -9.19
C ALA A 606 -6.51 13.51 -10.66
N MET A 607 -7.32 12.93 -11.56
CA MET A 607 -7.34 13.33 -12.98
C MET A 607 -7.72 14.80 -13.12
N GLY A 608 -8.74 15.27 -12.39
CA GLY A 608 -9.11 16.68 -12.45
C GLY A 608 -8.12 17.62 -11.83
N LEU A 609 -7.49 17.26 -10.71
CA LEU A 609 -6.36 18.02 -10.17
C LEU A 609 -5.22 18.11 -11.21
N GLY A 610 -4.86 16.99 -11.83
CA GLY A 610 -3.84 16.94 -12.87
C GLY A 610 -4.18 17.78 -14.09
N LEU A 611 -5.42 17.75 -14.56
CA LEU A 611 -5.87 18.56 -15.69
C LEU A 611 -5.99 20.05 -15.35
N LEU A 612 -6.38 20.42 -14.14
CA LEU A 612 -6.56 21.81 -13.74
C LEU A 612 -5.22 22.49 -13.43
N LEU A 613 -4.34 21.80 -12.70
CA LEU A 613 -3.04 22.31 -12.25
C LEU A 613 -1.90 22.00 -13.23
N GLU A 614 -2.19 21.28 -14.31
CA GLU A 614 -1.20 20.74 -15.25
C GLU A 614 -0.11 19.90 -14.54
N ASP A 615 -0.56 19.12 -13.54
CA ASP A 615 0.26 18.25 -12.70
C ASP A 615 0.33 16.84 -13.32
N ASN A 616 1.48 16.54 -13.92
CA ASN A 616 1.76 15.26 -14.57
C ASN A 616 1.74 14.08 -13.58
N GLU A 617 2.18 14.28 -12.34
CA GLU A 617 2.16 13.21 -11.34
C GLU A 617 0.72 12.87 -10.93
N GLN A 618 -0.16 13.86 -10.78
CA GLN A 618 -1.58 13.62 -10.50
C GLN A 618 -2.27 12.89 -11.66
N MET A 619 -1.95 13.24 -12.91
CA MET A 619 -2.45 12.50 -14.08
C MET A 619 -1.94 11.06 -14.13
N TYR A 620 -0.66 10.85 -13.84
CA TYR A 620 -0.06 9.52 -13.73
C TYR A 620 -0.71 8.70 -12.60
N LEU A 621 -0.96 9.32 -11.44
CA LEU A 621 -1.63 8.67 -10.32
C LEU A 621 -3.09 8.32 -10.63
N ALA A 622 -3.81 9.19 -11.34
CA ALA A 622 -5.15 8.89 -11.82
C ALA A 622 -5.17 7.66 -12.72
N GLN A 623 -4.23 7.59 -13.68
CA GLN A 623 -4.03 6.44 -14.55
C GLN A 623 -3.69 5.18 -13.75
N LEU A 624 -2.69 5.24 -12.88
CA LEU A 624 -2.17 4.10 -12.14
C LEU A 624 -3.20 3.55 -11.14
N ALA A 625 -3.86 4.42 -10.37
CA ALA A 625 -4.84 4.01 -9.38
C ALA A 625 -6.10 3.44 -10.03
N SER A 626 -6.64 4.09 -11.07
CA SER A 626 -7.82 3.59 -11.76
C SER A 626 -7.55 2.29 -12.53
N SER A 627 -6.39 2.15 -13.16
CA SER A 627 -6.05 0.90 -13.87
C SER A 627 -5.64 -0.23 -12.93
N SER A 628 -5.22 0.05 -11.70
CA SER A 628 -4.90 -1.00 -10.70
C SER A 628 -6.11 -1.88 -10.32
N VAL A 629 -7.34 -1.43 -10.59
CA VAL A 629 -8.54 -2.28 -10.38
C VAL A 629 -8.83 -3.22 -11.55
N LEU A 630 -8.12 -3.06 -12.68
CA LEU A 630 -8.14 -3.97 -13.82
C LEU A 630 -7.13 -5.10 -13.59
N GLU A 631 -7.49 -6.05 -12.73
CA GLU A 631 -6.71 -7.25 -12.44
C GLU A 631 -7.61 -8.47 -12.35
N PHE A 632 -7.17 -9.56 -12.97
CA PHE A 632 -7.83 -10.84 -12.79
C PHE A 632 -7.41 -11.48 -11.47
N GLN A 633 -8.40 -11.82 -10.66
CA GLN A 633 -8.20 -12.60 -9.45
C GLN A 633 -7.68 -13.99 -9.82
N LYS A 634 -6.79 -14.53 -8.97
CA LYS A 634 -6.18 -15.85 -9.17
C LYS A 634 -6.73 -16.84 -8.15
N VAL A 635 -6.96 -18.07 -8.61
CA VAL A 635 -7.30 -19.18 -7.73
C VAL A 635 -6.02 -19.96 -7.41
N GLU A 636 -5.42 -19.69 -6.26
CA GLU A 636 -4.16 -20.34 -5.86
C GLU A 636 -4.36 -21.78 -5.36
N ASP A 637 -5.39 -22.00 -4.53
CA ASP A 637 -5.73 -23.32 -4.00
C ASP A 637 -7.24 -23.59 -4.05
N SER A 638 -7.64 -24.38 -5.05
CA SER A 638 -9.04 -24.76 -5.24
C SER A 638 -9.62 -25.56 -4.06
N THR A 639 -8.78 -26.17 -3.21
CA THR A 639 -9.24 -26.98 -2.06
C THR A 639 -9.75 -26.12 -0.91
N LEU A 640 -9.39 -24.84 -0.86
CA LEU A 640 -9.79 -23.91 0.20
C LEU A 640 -11.01 -23.05 -0.17
N LEU A 641 -11.38 -22.98 -1.45
CA LEU A 641 -12.47 -22.13 -1.95
C LEU A 641 -13.81 -22.43 -1.29
N ALA A 642 -14.12 -23.70 -1.05
CA ALA A 642 -15.38 -24.09 -0.39
C ALA A 642 -15.49 -23.54 1.04
N LYS A 643 -14.35 -23.30 1.70
CA LYS A 643 -14.30 -22.80 3.07
C LYS A 643 -14.22 -21.28 3.12
N ASN A 644 -13.41 -20.68 2.26
CA ASN A 644 -13.01 -19.28 2.36
C ASN A 644 -13.72 -18.37 1.33
N GLY A 645 -14.41 -18.95 0.35
CA GLY A 645 -14.89 -18.23 -0.82
C GLY A 645 -13.77 -17.84 -1.78
N PHE A 646 -14.12 -16.99 -2.73
CA PHE A 646 -13.28 -16.37 -3.73
C PHE A 646 -12.85 -14.97 -3.30
N GLU A 647 -11.75 -14.50 -3.89
CA GLU A 647 -11.42 -13.07 -3.86
C GLU A 647 -12.43 -12.31 -4.73
N ASN A 648 -12.84 -11.12 -4.27
CA ASN A 648 -13.78 -10.30 -5.02
C ASN A 648 -13.10 -9.72 -6.26
N GLY A 649 -13.75 -9.80 -7.42
CA GLY A 649 -13.26 -9.22 -8.66
C GLY A 649 -13.57 -10.04 -9.91
N PHE A 650 -12.96 -9.62 -11.01
CA PHE A 650 -13.05 -10.30 -12.30
C PHE A 650 -12.10 -11.50 -12.36
N TYR A 651 -12.52 -12.55 -13.06
CA TYR A 651 -11.71 -13.73 -13.36
C TYR A 651 -11.56 -13.88 -14.88
N ALA A 652 -10.47 -14.49 -15.31
CA ALA A 652 -10.13 -14.61 -16.74
C ALA A 652 -11.15 -15.43 -17.56
N ASP A 653 -11.97 -16.28 -16.92
CA ASP A 653 -13.06 -17.03 -17.57
C ASP A 653 -14.31 -16.17 -17.84
N GLY A 654 -14.28 -14.90 -17.42
CA GLY A 654 -15.37 -13.93 -17.51
C GLY A 654 -16.29 -13.91 -16.28
N SER A 655 -16.03 -14.72 -15.26
CA SER A 655 -16.74 -14.65 -13.98
C SER A 655 -16.43 -13.35 -13.25
N TYR A 656 -17.40 -12.86 -12.49
CA TYR A 656 -17.19 -11.80 -11.51
C TYR A 656 -17.84 -12.21 -10.19
N ILE A 657 -17.04 -12.25 -9.14
CA ILE A 657 -17.49 -12.56 -7.78
C ILE A 657 -17.39 -11.32 -6.91
N ASP A 658 -18.42 -11.08 -6.10
CA ASP A 658 -18.33 -10.18 -4.95
C ASP A 658 -18.95 -10.88 -3.73
N HIS A 659 -18.78 -10.28 -2.56
CA HIS A 659 -19.18 -10.83 -1.28
C HIS A 659 -18.70 -12.28 -1.12
N GLN A 660 -17.47 -12.52 -1.57
CA GLN A 660 -16.73 -13.78 -1.52
C GLN A 660 -17.30 -14.93 -2.35
N ASN A 661 -18.61 -15.04 -2.55
CA ASN A 661 -19.21 -16.22 -3.19
C ASN A 661 -20.51 -15.93 -3.95
N ILE A 662 -20.73 -14.66 -4.32
CA ILE A 662 -21.91 -14.24 -5.08
C ILE A 662 -21.51 -13.83 -6.51
N PRO A 663 -22.10 -14.44 -7.56
CA PRO A 663 -21.93 -13.99 -8.94
C PRO A 663 -22.58 -12.61 -9.13
N TYR A 664 -21.79 -11.57 -9.39
CA TYR A 664 -22.24 -10.19 -9.20
C TYR A 664 -21.86 -9.18 -10.30
N ALA A 665 -21.54 -9.67 -11.50
CA ALA A 665 -21.13 -8.81 -12.64
C ALA A 665 -22.15 -7.69 -12.92
N GLY A 666 -23.44 -7.97 -12.75
CA GLY A 666 -24.55 -7.05 -12.97
C GLY A 666 -24.95 -6.20 -11.77
N SER A 667 -24.12 -6.10 -10.73
CA SER A 667 -24.27 -5.02 -9.75
C SER A 667 -22.95 -4.46 -9.22
N TYR A 668 -22.18 -5.18 -8.40
CA TYR A 668 -20.90 -4.61 -7.95
C TYR A 668 -19.89 -4.52 -9.11
N GLY A 669 -19.89 -5.51 -10.02
CA GLY A 669 -19.01 -5.48 -11.19
C GLY A 669 -19.28 -4.29 -12.10
N ILE A 670 -20.56 -3.96 -12.32
CA ILE A 670 -20.91 -2.81 -13.17
C ILE A 670 -20.54 -1.47 -12.51
N VAL A 671 -20.55 -1.37 -11.19
CA VAL A 671 -20.05 -0.17 -10.48
C VAL A 671 -18.55 0.00 -10.69
N VAL A 672 -17.78 -1.09 -10.64
CA VAL A 672 -16.34 -1.07 -10.94
C VAL A 672 -16.10 -0.69 -12.41
N LEU A 673 -16.83 -1.30 -13.34
CA LEU A 673 -16.71 -1.01 -14.76
C LEU A 673 -17.06 0.46 -15.07
N ASP A 674 -18.11 1.01 -14.45
CA ASP A 674 -18.54 2.41 -14.65
C ASP A 674 -17.42 3.40 -14.29
N GLY A 675 -16.78 3.21 -13.14
CA GLY A 675 -15.64 4.02 -12.76
C GLY A 675 -14.50 3.94 -13.78
N ILE A 676 -14.13 2.73 -14.20
CA ILE A 676 -13.03 2.50 -15.15
C ILE A 676 -13.36 3.12 -16.51
N ALA A 677 -14.59 2.95 -17.00
CA ALA A 677 -15.05 3.51 -18.26
C ALA A 677 -14.99 5.03 -18.25
N ASN A 678 -15.39 5.67 -17.14
CA ASN A 678 -15.32 7.13 -17.00
C ASN A 678 -13.88 7.65 -17.10
N VAL A 679 -12.93 7.08 -16.35
CA VAL A 679 -11.52 7.52 -16.41
C VAL A 679 -10.89 7.23 -17.76
N SER A 680 -11.01 5.99 -18.24
CA SER A 680 -10.43 5.56 -19.52
C SER A 680 -10.99 6.33 -20.72
N SER A 681 -12.27 6.73 -20.66
CA SER A 681 -12.88 7.55 -21.71
C SER A 681 -12.25 8.93 -21.84
N VAL A 682 -11.70 9.50 -20.77
CA VAL A 682 -10.91 10.74 -20.85
C VAL A 682 -9.49 10.40 -21.30
N LEU A 683 -8.80 9.49 -20.63
CA LEU A 683 -7.37 9.23 -20.87
C LEU A 683 -7.04 8.57 -22.22
N GLY A 684 -7.99 7.90 -22.89
CA GLY A 684 -7.72 7.19 -24.14
C GLY A 684 -7.14 8.08 -25.25
N ASN A 685 -6.13 7.58 -25.96
CA ASN A 685 -5.32 8.30 -26.96
C ASN A 685 -4.50 9.48 -26.40
N SER A 686 -4.09 9.42 -25.13
CA SER A 686 -3.20 10.42 -24.51
C SER A 686 -1.93 9.76 -23.95
N PRO A 687 -0.89 10.54 -23.57
CA PRO A 687 0.28 10.01 -22.87
C PRO A 687 -0.04 9.24 -21.58
N TRP A 688 -1.20 9.50 -20.96
CA TRP A 688 -1.67 8.84 -19.74
C TRP A 688 -2.71 7.74 -20.01
N GLN A 689 -2.86 7.27 -21.26
CA GLN A 689 -3.72 6.13 -21.52
C GLN A 689 -3.25 4.88 -20.76
N TYR A 690 -4.17 3.94 -20.53
CA TYR A 690 -3.80 2.66 -19.91
C TYR A 690 -2.77 1.92 -20.76
N ASP A 691 -1.86 1.23 -20.08
CA ASP A 691 -0.93 0.35 -20.78
C ASP A 691 -1.67 -0.79 -21.49
N GLN A 692 -0.91 -1.53 -22.31
CA GLN A 692 -1.47 -2.61 -23.12
C GLN A 692 -2.07 -3.73 -22.27
N GLU A 693 -1.44 -4.10 -21.16
CA GLU A 693 -1.91 -5.18 -20.28
C GLU A 693 -3.26 -4.82 -19.68
N LYS A 694 -3.38 -3.63 -19.08
CA LYS A 694 -4.62 -3.14 -18.47
C LYS A 694 -5.71 -2.95 -19.53
N SER A 695 -5.35 -2.47 -20.71
CA SER A 695 -6.27 -2.37 -21.85
C SER A 695 -6.78 -3.74 -22.30
N ASP A 696 -5.93 -4.77 -22.32
CA ASP A 696 -6.32 -6.14 -22.70
C ASP A 696 -7.22 -6.80 -21.64
N ILE A 697 -7.01 -6.51 -20.36
CA ILE A 697 -7.91 -6.93 -19.28
C ILE A 697 -9.29 -6.26 -19.44
N LEU A 698 -9.33 -4.95 -19.65
CA LEU A 698 -10.59 -4.23 -19.88
C LEU A 698 -11.35 -4.78 -21.10
N LYS A 699 -10.64 -5.05 -22.21
CA LYS A 699 -11.22 -5.71 -23.40
C LYS A 699 -11.85 -7.05 -23.05
N THR A 700 -11.10 -7.89 -22.32
CA THR A 700 -11.55 -9.21 -21.92
C THR A 700 -12.78 -9.14 -21.03
N ILE A 701 -12.85 -8.18 -20.09
CA ILE A 701 -14.03 -7.94 -19.26
C ILE A 701 -15.23 -7.54 -20.13
N LEU A 702 -15.06 -6.57 -21.04
CA LEU A 702 -16.12 -6.09 -21.92
C LEU A 702 -16.69 -7.20 -22.81
N LEU A 703 -15.86 -8.10 -23.34
CA LEU A 703 -16.28 -9.16 -24.25
C LEU A 703 -16.74 -10.44 -23.51
N ASN A 704 -15.95 -10.96 -22.56
CA ASN A 704 -16.19 -12.28 -21.96
C ASN A 704 -17.14 -12.22 -20.77
N THR A 705 -17.16 -11.12 -20.01
CA THR A 705 -18.13 -10.93 -18.93
C THR A 705 -19.40 -10.31 -19.49
N TYR A 706 -19.28 -9.12 -20.10
CA TYR A 706 -20.45 -8.33 -20.48
C TYR A 706 -20.99 -8.65 -21.88
N GLY A 707 -20.13 -8.94 -22.85
CA GLY A 707 -20.52 -9.38 -24.19
C GLY A 707 -21.39 -10.65 -24.18
N ILE A 708 -21.15 -11.54 -23.20
CA ILE A 708 -21.95 -12.75 -22.99
C ILE A 708 -23.07 -12.52 -21.96
N GLY A 709 -22.80 -11.73 -20.92
CA GLY A 709 -23.75 -11.41 -19.85
C GLY A 709 -24.86 -10.42 -20.20
N VAL A 710 -24.85 -9.86 -21.41
CA VAL A 710 -25.91 -9.01 -21.94
C VAL A 710 -26.50 -9.60 -23.22
N TYR A 711 -27.81 -9.76 -23.23
CA TYR A 711 -28.58 -10.22 -24.38
C TYR A 711 -29.54 -9.12 -24.85
N ASN A 712 -29.36 -8.63 -26.08
CA ASN A 712 -30.19 -7.56 -26.66
C ASN A 712 -30.37 -6.33 -25.74
N GLY A 713 -29.32 -5.95 -25.01
CA GLY A 713 -29.35 -4.83 -24.06
C GLY A 713 -30.01 -5.14 -22.71
N LEU A 714 -30.28 -6.40 -22.39
CA LEU A 714 -30.74 -6.86 -21.07
C LEU A 714 -29.61 -7.63 -20.36
N MET A 715 -29.28 -7.23 -19.13
CA MET A 715 -28.31 -7.95 -18.30
C MET A 715 -28.93 -9.26 -17.77
N LEU A 716 -28.21 -10.38 -17.86
CA LEU A 716 -28.72 -11.65 -17.34
C LEU A 716 -28.94 -11.59 -15.81
N ASP A 717 -30.15 -11.91 -15.36
CA ASP A 717 -30.55 -11.83 -13.94
C ASP A 717 -29.70 -12.71 -13.03
N MET A 718 -29.23 -13.83 -13.55
CA MET A 718 -28.36 -14.76 -12.82
C MET A 718 -27.00 -14.17 -12.42
N PHE A 719 -26.67 -12.94 -12.86
CA PHE A 719 -25.46 -12.17 -12.51
C PHE A 719 -25.75 -10.93 -11.65
N ARG A 720 -27.00 -10.70 -11.22
CA ARG A 720 -27.41 -9.49 -10.48
C ARG A 720 -27.58 -9.70 -8.97
N GLY A 721 -27.31 -10.90 -8.45
CA GLY A 721 -27.43 -11.22 -7.02
C GLY A 721 -28.78 -10.76 -6.44
N ARG A 722 -28.75 -10.17 -5.25
CA ARG A 722 -29.98 -9.64 -4.60
C ARG A 722 -30.63 -8.46 -5.34
N ALA A 723 -29.94 -7.82 -6.28
CA ALA A 723 -30.47 -6.65 -6.99
C ALA A 723 -31.67 -6.98 -7.90
N VAL A 724 -31.90 -8.25 -8.21
CA VAL A 724 -33.13 -8.71 -8.88
C VAL A 724 -34.41 -8.33 -8.13
N ALA A 725 -34.34 -8.08 -6.81
CA ALA A 725 -35.47 -7.66 -5.99
C ALA A 725 -35.70 -6.14 -5.94
N ARG A 726 -34.89 -5.34 -6.65
CA ARG A 726 -34.99 -3.87 -6.63
C ARG A 726 -35.85 -3.38 -7.79
N ASN A 727 -36.99 -2.75 -7.49
CA ASN A 727 -37.93 -2.26 -8.50
C ASN A 727 -37.31 -1.28 -9.52
N ASN A 728 -36.33 -0.47 -9.09
CA ASN A 728 -35.70 0.54 -9.94
C ASN A 728 -34.36 0.09 -10.54
N VAL A 729 -33.94 -1.16 -10.28
CA VAL A 729 -32.72 -1.74 -10.85
C VAL A 729 -33.13 -3.02 -11.54
N THR A 730 -33.49 -2.91 -12.82
CA THR A 730 -33.91 -4.03 -13.68
C THR A 730 -32.74 -4.53 -14.53
N ASP A 731 -32.89 -5.72 -15.11
CA ASP A 731 -32.01 -6.26 -16.15
C ASP A 731 -31.77 -5.27 -17.29
N GLN A 732 -32.82 -4.56 -17.72
CA GLN A 732 -32.74 -3.51 -18.74
C GLN A 732 -31.89 -2.33 -18.26
N THR A 733 -32.13 -1.79 -17.06
CA THR A 733 -31.36 -0.64 -16.58
C THR A 733 -29.87 -0.94 -16.45
N ILE A 734 -29.51 -2.14 -16.01
CA ILE A 734 -28.10 -2.57 -15.93
C ILE A 734 -27.54 -2.86 -17.32
N GLY A 735 -28.30 -3.49 -18.20
CA GLY A 735 -27.87 -3.72 -19.59
C GLY A 735 -27.57 -2.41 -20.31
N TRP A 736 -28.36 -1.37 -20.07
CA TRP A 736 -28.12 -0.03 -20.61
C TRP A 736 -26.87 0.63 -20.02
N GLN A 737 -26.58 0.44 -18.73
CA GLN A 737 -25.31 0.88 -18.12
C GLN A 737 -24.11 0.18 -18.79
N VAL A 738 -24.22 -1.11 -19.10
CA VAL A 738 -23.18 -1.84 -19.84
C VAL A 738 -22.97 -1.25 -21.23
N ILE A 739 -24.04 -0.91 -21.95
CA ILE A 739 -23.94 -0.26 -23.28
C ILE A 739 -23.20 1.08 -23.16
N ASN A 740 -23.56 1.90 -22.17
CA ASN A 740 -22.90 3.19 -21.90
C ASN A 740 -21.40 3.00 -21.68
N ASN A 741 -21.02 2.08 -20.78
CA ASN A 741 -19.62 1.82 -20.45
C ASN A 741 -18.84 1.24 -21.63
N ALA A 742 -19.44 0.34 -22.41
CA ALA A 742 -18.84 -0.18 -23.63
C ALA A 742 -18.56 0.94 -24.65
N ILE A 743 -19.48 1.89 -24.83
CA ILE A 743 -19.30 3.06 -25.70
C ILE A 743 -18.18 3.98 -25.20
N LEU A 744 -18.13 4.23 -23.89
CA LEU A 744 -17.10 5.06 -23.26
C LEU A 744 -15.69 4.47 -23.39
N SER A 745 -15.57 3.15 -23.31
CA SER A 745 -14.29 2.43 -23.44
C SER A 745 -13.82 2.21 -24.88
N LEU A 746 -14.57 2.63 -25.92
CA LEU A 746 -14.19 2.40 -27.33
C LEU A 746 -12.84 3.00 -27.72
N ASP A 747 -12.42 4.08 -27.06
CA ASP A 747 -11.15 4.76 -27.33
C ASP A 747 -9.97 4.11 -26.59
N SER A 748 -10.22 3.12 -25.74
CA SER A 748 -9.23 2.30 -25.03
C SER A 748 -9.07 0.90 -25.62
N VAL A 749 -9.79 0.61 -26.70
CA VAL A 749 -9.74 -0.66 -27.42
C VAL A 749 -9.44 -0.42 -28.91
N GLU A 750 -8.64 -1.30 -29.50
CA GLU A 750 -8.18 -1.21 -30.88
C GLU A 750 -8.35 -2.55 -31.61
N GLY A 751 -8.03 -2.59 -32.91
CA GLY A 751 -7.96 -3.84 -33.66
C GLY A 751 -9.31 -4.52 -33.92
N GLN A 752 -9.28 -5.85 -34.00
CA GLN A 752 -10.44 -6.71 -34.30
C GLN A 752 -11.45 -6.70 -33.14
N GLU A 753 -10.95 -6.56 -31.92
CA GLU A 753 -11.72 -6.55 -30.68
C GLU A 753 -12.58 -5.29 -30.59
N LYS A 754 -12.07 -4.13 -31.04
CA LYS A 754 -12.88 -2.91 -31.20
C LYS A 754 -14.06 -3.14 -32.13
N GLN A 755 -13.82 -3.82 -33.26
CA GLN A 755 -14.88 -4.15 -34.22
C GLN A 755 -15.89 -5.13 -33.61
N GLU A 756 -15.44 -6.10 -32.82
CA GLU A 756 -16.32 -7.02 -32.11
C GLU A 756 -17.19 -6.29 -31.07
N LEU A 757 -16.61 -5.43 -30.24
CA LEU A 757 -17.34 -4.61 -29.28
C LEU A 757 -18.35 -3.68 -29.98
N GLN A 758 -17.98 -3.08 -31.11
CA GLN A 758 -18.89 -2.29 -31.93
C GLN A 758 -20.07 -3.12 -32.48
N ASN A 759 -19.84 -4.38 -32.87
CA ASN A 759 -20.92 -5.28 -33.25
C ASN A 759 -21.86 -5.55 -32.07
N TYR A 760 -21.33 -5.81 -30.87
CA TYR A 760 -22.13 -5.93 -29.63
C TYR A 760 -22.99 -4.71 -29.37
N ILE A 761 -22.39 -3.51 -29.37
CA ILE A 761 -23.11 -2.25 -29.18
C ILE A 761 -24.22 -2.08 -30.23
N LYS A 762 -23.90 -2.28 -31.52
CA LYS A 762 -24.89 -2.16 -32.60
C LYS A 762 -26.05 -3.14 -32.41
N ASN A 763 -25.76 -4.39 -32.05
CA ASN A 763 -26.76 -5.40 -31.80
C ASN A 763 -27.69 -5.02 -30.64
N TRP A 764 -27.10 -4.65 -29.49
CA TRP A 764 -27.85 -4.30 -28.29
C TRP A 764 -28.74 -3.08 -28.50
N VAL A 765 -28.19 -2.01 -29.09
CA VAL A 765 -28.97 -0.79 -29.31
C VAL A 765 -30.05 -0.99 -30.38
N SER A 766 -29.75 -1.72 -31.46
CA SER A 766 -30.75 -1.98 -32.52
C SER A 766 -31.89 -2.88 -32.04
N SER A 767 -31.62 -3.76 -31.08
CA SER A 767 -32.61 -4.69 -30.52
C SER A 767 -33.47 -4.07 -29.43
N ASN A 768 -33.02 -2.98 -28.81
CA ASN A 768 -33.70 -2.31 -27.71
C ASN A 768 -33.99 -0.85 -28.08
N SER A 769 -35.07 -0.63 -28.85
CA SER A 769 -35.40 0.68 -29.42
C SER A 769 -35.61 1.79 -28.40
N GLY A 770 -35.92 1.45 -27.14
CA GLY A 770 -36.09 2.44 -26.06
C GLY A 770 -34.78 2.99 -25.49
N TYR A 771 -33.63 2.38 -25.81
CA TYR A 771 -32.33 2.81 -25.26
C TYR A 771 -31.97 4.25 -25.66
N LEU A 772 -32.01 4.59 -26.95
CA LEU A 772 -31.63 5.93 -27.42
C LEU A 772 -32.54 7.02 -26.85
N ASP A 773 -33.84 6.73 -26.71
CA ASP A 773 -34.82 7.66 -26.15
C ASP A 773 -34.64 7.84 -24.63
N SER A 774 -33.97 6.90 -23.95
CA SER A 774 -33.67 6.99 -22.52
C SER A 774 -32.48 7.90 -22.20
N LEU A 775 -31.65 8.24 -23.19
CA LEU A 775 -30.47 9.09 -23.02
C LEU A 775 -30.86 10.56 -23.07
N THR A 776 -31.50 11.04 -21.99
CA THR A 776 -32.10 12.38 -21.91
C THR A 776 -31.28 13.38 -21.10
N GLU A 777 -30.22 12.96 -20.41
CA GLU A 777 -29.38 13.86 -19.62
C GLU A 777 -28.19 14.38 -20.45
N LEU A 778 -27.70 15.58 -20.11
CA LEU A 778 -26.61 16.23 -20.86
C LEU A 778 -25.34 15.38 -20.97
N ASN A 779 -24.94 14.73 -19.88
CA ASN A 779 -23.76 13.87 -19.86
C ASN A 779 -23.92 12.57 -20.67
N GLN A 780 -25.12 12.29 -21.16
CA GLN A 780 -25.43 11.14 -22.01
C GLN A 780 -25.47 11.50 -23.50
N LEU A 781 -25.42 12.79 -23.86
CA LEU A 781 -25.50 13.22 -25.26
C LEU A 781 -24.33 12.70 -26.10
N SER A 782 -23.11 12.70 -25.53
CA SER A 782 -21.93 12.14 -26.20
C SER A 782 -22.09 10.62 -26.47
N ILE A 783 -22.66 9.89 -25.52
CA ILE A 783 -22.97 8.46 -25.65
C ILE A 783 -24.03 8.25 -26.73
N LYS A 784 -25.10 9.07 -26.74
CA LYS A 784 -26.18 9.03 -27.73
C LYS A 784 -25.64 9.25 -29.15
N GLN A 785 -24.79 10.25 -29.35
CA GLN A 785 -24.14 10.53 -30.63
C GLN A 785 -23.25 9.35 -31.10
N LYS A 786 -22.41 8.81 -30.22
CA LYS A 786 -21.57 7.64 -30.52
C LYS A 786 -22.41 6.41 -30.86
N ALA A 787 -23.50 6.15 -30.12
CA ALA A 787 -24.43 5.05 -30.39
C ALA A 787 -25.09 5.20 -31.77
N GLN A 788 -25.59 6.40 -32.10
CA GLN A 788 -26.19 6.70 -33.41
C GLN A 788 -25.18 6.50 -34.55
N ALA A 789 -23.94 6.95 -34.38
CA ALA A 789 -22.87 6.74 -35.36
C ALA A 789 -22.62 5.24 -35.61
N ILE A 790 -22.58 4.42 -34.55
CA ILE A 790 -22.38 2.97 -34.65
C ILE A 790 -23.53 2.28 -35.39
N ILE A 791 -24.78 2.65 -35.10
CA ILE A 791 -25.96 2.06 -35.75
C ILE A 791 -25.98 2.42 -37.24
N ASN A 792 -25.64 3.67 -37.57
CA ASN A 792 -25.68 4.19 -38.94
C ASN A 792 -24.48 3.77 -39.80
N ASP A 793 -23.38 3.28 -39.21
CA ASP A 793 -22.23 2.79 -39.96
C ASP A 793 -22.50 1.41 -40.57
N ALA A 794 -22.58 1.36 -41.90
CA ALA A 794 -22.80 0.13 -42.68
C ALA A 794 -21.64 -0.88 -42.58
N LYS A 795 -20.44 -0.47 -42.14
CA LYS A 795 -19.29 -1.36 -41.93
C LYS A 795 -19.41 -2.19 -40.66
N ILE A 796 -20.21 -1.73 -39.69
CA ILE A 796 -20.49 -2.46 -38.45
C ILE A 796 -21.70 -3.35 -38.71
N THR A 797 -21.50 -4.66 -38.62
CA THR A 797 -22.53 -5.64 -39.01
C THR A 797 -23.61 -5.81 -37.95
N GLY A 798 -23.24 -5.66 -36.67
CA GLY A 798 -24.11 -6.02 -35.54
C GLY A 798 -24.32 -7.53 -35.38
N ASN A 799 -23.55 -8.35 -36.11
CA ASN A 799 -23.61 -9.80 -36.01
C ASN A 799 -22.83 -10.27 -34.79
N ILE A 800 -23.51 -11.06 -33.95
CA ILE A 800 -22.94 -11.62 -32.73
C ILE A 800 -22.82 -13.14 -32.89
N PRO A 801 -21.65 -13.74 -32.61
CA PRO A 801 -21.49 -15.18 -32.73
C PRO A 801 -22.35 -15.94 -31.72
N ALA A 802 -22.82 -17.11 -32.12
CA ALA A 802 -23.35 -18.10 -31.20
C ALA A 802 -22.24 -18.51 -30.22
N VAL A 803 -22.59 -18.73 -28.95
CA VAL A 803 -21.63 -19.08 -27.91
C VAL A 803 -22.22 -20.09 -26.95
N HIS A 804 -21.38 -21.00 -26.48
CA HIS A 804 -21.64 -21.80 -25.29
C HIS A 804 -20.50 -21.55 -24.30
N GLN A 805 -20.81 -20.90 -23.19
CA GLN A 805 -19.85 -20.51 -22.17
C GLN A 805 -20.22 -21.15 -20.84
N ASN A 806 -19.28 -21.90 -20.26
CA ASN A 806 -19.36 -22.34 -18.88
C ASN A 806 -18.50 -21.41 -18.04
N TYR A 807 -19.07 -20.95 -16.93
CA TYR A 807 -18.38 -20.14 -15.92
C TYR A 807 -18.23 -20.98 -14.64
N PRO A 808 -17.25 -21.90 -14.60
CA PRO A 808 -17.08 -22.81 -13.47
C PRO A 808 -16.73 -22.10 -12.16
N LEU A 809 -16.14 -20.90 -12.23
CA LEU A 809 -15.78 -20.13 -11.04
C LEU A 809 -16.98 -19.45 -10.37
N MET A 810 -18.09 -19.27 -11.09
CA MET A 810 -19.32 -18.68 -10.54
C MET A 810 -20.54 -19.59 -10.68
N ASP A 811 -20.35 -20.87 -11.03
CA ASP A 811 -21.39 -21.88 -11.22
C ASP A 811 -22.53 -21.40 -12.14
N ARG A 812 -22.18 -20.93 -13.33
CA ARG A 812 -23.13 -20.45 -14.36
C ARG A 812 -22.82 -21.10 -15.70
N ALA A 813 -23.84 -21.26 -16.54
CA ALA A 813 -23.68 -21.66 -17.93
C ALA A 813 -24.60 -20.82 -18.82
N VAL A 814 -24.10 -20.42 -19.99
CA VAL A 814 -24.82 -19.62 -20.97
C VAL A 814 -24.69 -20.28 -22.35
N HIS A 815 -25.80 -20.40 -23.06
CA HIS A 815 -25.84 -20.81 -24.45
C HIS A 815 -26.66 -19.79 -25.25
N ARG A 816 -26.01 -19.09 -26.18
CA ARG A 816 -26.62 -18.07 -27.04
C ARG A 816 -26.62 -18.53 -28.48
N THR A 817 -27.75 -18.34 -29.13
CA THR A 817 -27.93 -18.45 -30.58
C THR A 817 -28.25 -17.06 -31.18
N SER A 818 -28.59 -17.00 -32.46
CA SER A 818 -28.95 -15.74 -33.12
C SER A 818 -30.29 -15.15 -32.65
N ASN A 819 -31.16 -15.92 -31.99
CA ASN A 819 -32.52 -15.47 -31.67
C ASN A 819 -33.01 -15.84 -30.25
N TRP A 820 -32.22 -16.57 -29.47
CA TRP A 820 -32.48 -16.81 -28.06
C TRP A 820 -31.18 -17.08 -27.29
N LEU A 821 -31.22 -16.83 -25.98
CA LEU A 821 -30.20 -17.21 -25.02
C LEU A 821 -30.82 -18.03 -23.89
N PHE A 822 -30.20 -19.16 -23.60
CA PHE A 822 -30.54 -20.02 -22.47
C PHE A 822 -29.42 -19.96 -21.44
N GLY A 823 -29.75 -19.75 -20.18
CA GLY A 823 -28.76 -19.77 -19.10
C GLY A 823 -29.21 -20.63 -17.93
N VAL A 824 -28.24 -21.16 -17.19
CA VAL A 824 -28.46 -22.01 -16.02
C VAL A 824 -27.71 -21.41 -14.83
N SER A 825 -28.45 -21.15 -13.76
CA SER A 825 -27.96 -20.66 -12.49
C SER A 825 -27.83 -21.83 -11.52
N MET A 826 -26.60 -22.15 -11.16
CA MET A 826 -26.26 -23.27 -10.28
C MET A 826 -25.60 -22.77 -8.99
N PHE A 827 -25.32 -23.69 -8.08
CA PHE A 827 -24.51 -23.42 -6.91
C PHE A 827 -23.70 -24.67 -6.54
N SER A 828 -22.72 -24.48 -5.68
CA SER A 828 -21.89 -25.56 -5.16
C SER A 828 -21.40 -25.20 -3.76
N GLU A 829 -20.47 -25.98 -3.20
CA GLU A 829 -19.79 -25.59 -1.95
C GLU A 829 -18.99 -24.28 -2.08
N ARG A 830 -18.72 -23.80 -3.30
CA ARG A 830 -17.92 -22.58 -3.57
C ARG A 830 -18.77 -21.32 -3.76
N ILE A 831 -20.00 -21.47 -4.23
CA ILE A 831 -20.88 -20.37 -4.65
C ILE A 831 -22.22 -20.52 -3.95
N ASN A 832 -22.71 -19.44 -3.34
CA ASN A 832 -24.00 -19.48 -2.67
C ASN A 832 -25.13 -19.61 -3.69
N ASN A 833 -26.20 -20.30 -3.30
CA ASN A 833 -27.40 -20.44 -4.12
C ASN A 833 -28.15 -19.12 -4.30
N THR A 834 -28.13 -18.24 -3.29
CA THR A 834 -28.73 -16.90 -3.35
C THR A 834 -28.08 -15.99 -2.31
N GLU A 835 -28.30 -14.68 -2.44
CA GLU A 835 -27.93 -13.70 -1.43
C GLU A 835 -29.19 -13.04 -0.86
N ILE A 836 -29.34 -13.08 0.47
CA ILE A 836 -30.40 -12.41 1.21
C ILE A 836 -29.76 -11.55 2.30
N MET A 837 -29.78 -10.24 2.11
CA MET A 837 -29.12 -9.29 3.00
C MET A 837 -29.80 -7.91 2.91
N ASN A 838 -29.67 -7.07 3.93
CA ASN A 838 -30.18 -5.69 3.95
C ASN A 838 -31.70 -5.56 3.70
N GLY A 839 -32.47 -6.61 4.00
CA GLY A 839 -33.90 -6.66 3.72
C GLY A 839 -34.25 -6.88 2.23
N GLU A 840 -33.27 -7.21 1.39
CA GLU A 840 -33.44 -7.43 -0.05
C GLU A 840 -33.50 -8.95 -0.39
N ASN A 841 -34.16 -9.28 -1.51
CA ASN A 841 -34.24 -10.64 -2.08
C ASN A 841 -34.78 -11.73 -1.13
N LEU A 842 -35.72 -11.37 -0.25
CA LEU A 842 -36.27 -12.22 0.83
C LEU A 842 -36.84 -13.58 0.38
N TYR A 843 -37.16 -13.74 -0.91
CA TYR A 843 -37.76 -14.92 -1.51
C TYR A 843 -36.88 -15.57 -2.59
N GLY A 844 -35.59 -15.22 -2.66
CA GLY A 844 -34.66 -15.71 -3.68
C GLY A 844 -34.18 -17.15 -3.50
N TRP A 845 -34.79 -17.95 -2.62
CA TRP A 845 -34.26 -19.22 -2.09
C TRP A 845 -33.77 -20.22 -3.14
N HIS A 846 -34.41 -20.24 -4.31
CA HIS A 846 -34.16 -21.23 -5.36
C HIS A 846 -33.48 -20.66 -6.62
N GLN A 847 -32.95 -19.43 -6.56
CA GLN A 847 -32.31 -18.78 -7.72
C GLN A 847 -31.06 -19.50 -8.23
N GLY A 848 -30.37 -20.25 -7.37
CA GLY A 848 -29.20 -21.05 -7.71
C GLY A 848 -29.48 -22.53 -7.88
N ASP A 849 -30.69 -23.02 -7.62
CA ASP A 849 -31.01 -24.46 -7.56
C ASP A 849 -31.20 -25.09 -8.96
N GLY A 850 -30.31 -24.76 -9.90
CA GLY A 850 -30.44 -25.13 -11.31
C GLY A 850 -31.50 -24.31 -12.05
N MET A 851 -31.80 -23.09 -11.58
CA MET A 851 -32.79 -22.21 -12.21
C MET A 851 -32.38 -21.88 -13.64
N THR A 852 -33.31 -22.02 -14.58
CA THR A 852 -33.08 -21.77 -16.00
C THR A 852 -33.70 -20.46 -16.44
N TYR A 853 -33.00 -19.75 -17.32
CA TYR A 853 -33.48 -18.51 -17.93
C TYR A 853 -33.54 -18.68 -19.44
N LEU A 854 -34.62 -18.19 -20.08
CA LEU A 854 -34.76 -18.17 -21.53
C LEU A 854 -35.07 -16.74 -21.99
N TYR A 855 -34.05 -16.06 -22.50
CA TYR A 855 -34.19 -14.76 -23.14
C TYR A 855 -34.50 -14.95 -24.62
N ASN A 856 -35.59 -14.36 -25.09
CA ASN A 856 -36.05 -14.46 -26.47
C ASN A 856 -36.58 -13.09 -26.94
N LYS A 857 -37.54 -13.06 -27.86
CA LYS A 857 -38.16 -11.82 -28.36
C LYS A 857 -39.07 -11.10 -27.35
N ASP A 858 -39.40 -11.72 -26.22
CA ASP A 858 -40.12 -11.08 -25.12
C ASP A 858 -39.14 -10.43 -24.15
N PHE A 859 -38.90 -9.14 -24.34
CA PHE A 859 -37.99 -8.35 -23.52
C PHE A 859 -38.57 -8.04 -22.14
N SER A 860 -39.87 -8.23 -21.93
CA SER A 860 -40.55 -7.85 -20.68
C SER A 860 -40.57 -8.97 -19.64
N HIS A 861 -40.25 -10.20 -20.04
CA HIS A 861 -40.40 -11.41 -19.24
C HIS A 861 -39.76 -11.32 -17.86
N TYR A 862 -38.54 -10.77 -17.77
CA TYR A 862 -37.80 -10.59 -16.53
C TYR A 862 -37.78 -9.12 -16.05
N THR A 863 -38.00 -8.15 -16.95
CA THR A 863 -37.95 -6.71 -16.63
C THR A 863 -39.22 -6.18 -15.94
N SER A 864 -40.41 -6.55 -16.43
CA SER A 864 -41.69 -5.93 -16.00
C SER A 864 -42.30 -6.59 -14.77
N GLY A 865 -41.51 -7.41 -14.08
CA GLY A 865 -41.92 -8.31 -13.01
C GLY A 865 -42.64 -9.54 -13.57
N ILE A 866 -42.16 -10.73 -13.23
CA ILE A 866 -43.07 -11.87 -13.06
C ILE A 866 -43.95 -11.47 -11.87
N ARG A 867 -45.12 -10.90 -12.15
CA ARG A 867 -46.10 -10.54 -11.12
C ARG A 867 -46.59 -11.77 -10.37
#